data_AF-A0A812SNX0-F1
#
_entry.id   AF-A0A812SNX0-F1
#
_cell.length_a   1.000
_cell.length_b   1.000
_cell.length_c   1.000
_cell.angle_alpha   90.00
_cell.angle_beta   90.00
_cell.angle_gamma   90.00
#
_symmetry.space_group_name_H-M   'P 1'
#
loop_
_entity.id
_entity.type
_entity.pdbx_description
1 polymer ?
#
loop_
_entity_poly.entity_id
_entity_poly.type
_entity_poly.pdbx_seq_one_letter_code
_entity_poly.pdbx_strand_id
1 'polypeptide(L)'
;MDDDDEWCLPVASAVSQPPVASAVSQPPSLPRGNSAAALESPCEKGCLTQEEFCRLKLKWEGKLFIDPSQTSLGTWLSGRTQNGRFLVFCSVCARLKDSKDGRSRSTAWATGFQPTVRSFHLTHVQRHSSTCKVHKQAVKDYLKALGLQSEGPEDESCFLNREQFHAAVQKTWDGCRKGHSFRSLADDDVGSKSRAGRLVEVMGCACLAEEQEFLRDSDVLALYQDVRAGMLCIRYSAVSLDSQLCRHGVLGICHNAGTKSLDLVEAMDKVIGSFCTLDCDSGDMDHELRQHICEHAEFLQADGASDEQLTMRFAEQDLLTNVRLLDRDPTHAARRLLRNAWRADPYLESVLDQYITSPESMTALIQYSADLKHLFEVAVLSDDNAPFSVRNLGWAAHRFDSMTRPLSRFIVLFDSIWACGIDVWNKRKGTRPGERAHSFLSESSAESLLQLAMLADWSAETLDLVRFFDRETFDSASVAETLTQFKHRLDTLFVQREVLQCPGHTTHIIALLRAKEKTAVLKHGVLKVLGGPDSIPLDLIDRCIARMCNWVKLVYARIAAEFPNHDLVNSMSVFNLGDSLEAAEQTGNYADTMKKARQESLLRLSQAFGVAVDGPNQQELFRQYMNLRRNALHLLRTGKAASNAEAWRLARSKLKDKRLSHHPTHLIDVVLCRYQCLNGFTTSGVEQSFSTFVRTLGDYRMHMQPSLQEHLLRVVLAAESCMSKGFKAICEQIWTLRFHEFRKPIKDRFRREPSASSNAKTETSWQNQRRSALRAAAASSSVRAEEDVLQDAAGVGRHFWQPGHNEEMKVLENLAKDARLEAYARNHLLQTEIGDDGEALCQDLQARQSKRKKQEDEHRRAFEKMRRLAKRPAMVVDASVYLHLGNAQHALDDMASAMTRQNFTLSEESEVLSSDYHVVARLDAAPVQARLAAALCGTALCNMMYITSSGKDGTCIANKRALSTQRRIWISEPFLLEKPAEADLLLQAISINGSNWRVVPEQTWLHHALNGGPMKFLALVSTEEKESDYKDIRNAMTFDSFLSWIGDIDAVRCAHGAANR
;
A
#
# COMPACT_ATOMS: atom_id res chain seq x y z
N MET A 1 -10.84 64.17 29.35
CA MET A 1 -10.79 65.60 28.99
C MET A 1 -10.40 65.62 27.54
N ASP A 2 -11.32 66.15 26.76
CA ASP A 2 -11.80 65.46 25.57
C ASP A 2 -11.64 66.38 24.36
N ASP A 3 -11.45 65.75 23.21
CA ASP A 3 -11.84 66.15 21.85
C ASP A 3 -11.36 67.48 21.19
N ASP A 4 -11.20 67.32 19.85
CA ASP A 4 -11.35 68.27 18.74
C ASP A 4 -10.26 69.27 18.24
N ASP A 5 -10.35 69.47 16.91
CA ASP A 5 -9.78 70.51 16.00
C ASP A 5 -8.24 70.53 15.71
N GLU A 6 -7.70 71.12 14.61
CA GLU A 6 -8.28 72.11 13.64
C GLU A 6 -7.67 72.05 12.19
N TRP A 7 -8.53 72.08 11.15
CA TRP A 7 -8.52 72.75 9.81
C TRP A 7 -7.30 72.96 8.82
N CYS A 8 -7.67 73.08 7.52
CA CYS A 8 -7.26 74.09 6.48
C CYS A 8 -6.66 73.68 5.08
N LEU A 9 -6.86 74.60 4.09
CA LEU A 9 -6.80 74.51 2.59
C LEU A 9 -5.45 75.07 1.99
N PRO A 10 -5.23 75.57 0.71
CA PRO A 10 -6.08 75.72 -0.52
C PRO A 10 -5.43 75.66 -1.98
N VAL A 11 -6.29 75.46 -3.02
CA VAL A 11 -6.40 76.20 -4.36
C VAL A 11 -5.42 76.04 -5.59
N ALA A 12 -6.03 76.10 -6.82
CA ALA A 12 -5.55 76.51 -8.19
C ALA A 12 -4.68 75.59 -9.11
N SER A 13 -4.44 75.92 -10.41
CA SER A 13 -5.37 75.79 -11.58
C SER A 13 -4.78 76.14 -12.99
N ALA A 14 -5.15 75.37 -14.04
CA ALA A 14 -5.36 75.76 -15.47
C ALA A 14 -4.17 75.99 -16.47
N VAL A 15 -4.54 76.19 -17.78
CA VAL A 15 -3.74 76.55 -19.00
C VAL A 15 -2.97 75.38 -19.67
N SER A 16 -2.95 75.09 -20.99
CA SER A 16 -3.65 75.54 -22.25
C SER A 16 -3.62 74.39 -23.30
N GLN A 17 -4.72 73.93 -23.92
CA GLN A 17 -5.46 74.37 -25.14
C GLN A 17 -4.96 73.84 -26.53
N PRO A 18 -5.86 73.64 -27.55
CA PRO A 18 -5.71 72.65 -28.65
C PRO A 18 -5.41 73.30 -30.04
N PRO A 19 -6.17 73.24 -31.20
CA PRO A 19 -7.58 72.85 -31.51
C PRO A 19 -7.84 72.08 -32.88
N VAL A 20 -9.13 71.99 -33.29
CA VAL A 20 -9.70 71.82 -34.67
C VAL A 20 -9.71 70.44 -35.41
N ALA A 21 -10.94 69.87 -35.49
CA ALA A 21 -11.70 69.24 -36.63
C ALA A 21 -11.03 68.23 -37.63
N SER A 22 -11.73 67.30 -38.30
CA SER A 22 -13.18 67.00 -38.54
C SER A 22 -13.37 65.47 -38.84
N ALA A 23 -14.51 64.84 -39.21
CA ALA A 23 -15.88 65.29 -39.56
C ALA A 23 -16.97 64.20 -39.30
N VAL A 24 -18.21 64.55 -39.67
CA VAL A 24 -19.50 63.83 -39.83
C VAL A 24 -19.42 62.73 -40.93
N SER A 25 -20.05 61.54 -40.84
CA SER A 25 -21.52 61.28 -40.87
C SER A 25 -22.03 59.95 -40.25
N GLN A 26 -23.37 59.81 -40.18
CA GLN A 26 -24.17 58.65 -39.69
C GLN A 26 -25.15 58.19 -40.82
N PRO A 27 -26.13 57.26 -40.65
CA PRO A 27 -26.35 56.13 -39.72
C PRO A 27 -26.43 54.80 -40.58
N PRO A 28 -27.45 53.90 -40.65
CA PRO A 28 -28.48 53.41 -39.69
C PRO A 28 -28.73 51.86 -39.60
N SER A 29 -28.96 51.37 -38.38
CA SER A 29 -29.98 50.38 -37.93
C SER A 29 -30.26 48.99 -38.60
N LEU A 30 -30.17 47.95 -37.75
CA LEU A 30 -31.09 46.77 -37.59
C LEU A 30 -31.08 45.61 -38.64
N PRO A 31 -31.54 44.37 -38.29
CA PRO A 31 -31.80 43.76 -36.97
C PRO A 31 -31.17 42.34 -36.72
N ARG A 32 -31.42 41.83 -35.50
CA ARG A 32 -31.07 40.53 -34.88
C ARG A 32 -31.14 39.24 -35.74
N GLY A 33 -30.28 38.26 -35.41
CA GLY A 33 -30.42 36.83 -35.77
C GLY A 33 -29.66 35.90 -34.79
N ASN A 34 -30.18 34.71 -34.51
CA ASN A 34 -29.63 33.76 -33.52
C ASN A 34 -28.78 32.64 -34.17
N SER A 35 -27.64 32.27 -33.57
CA SER A 35 -27.07 30.90 -33.51
C SER A 35 -25.86 30.88 -32.56
N ALA A 36 -25.90 30.08 -31.49
CA ALA A 36 -25.51 28.68 -31.39
C ALA A 36 -23.99 28.47 -31.27
N ALA A 37 -23.53 28.21 -30.04
CA ALA A 37 -22.14 27.86 -29.76
C ALA A 37 -21.86 26.38 -30.03
N ALA A 38 -20.64 26.07 -30.50
CA ALA A 38 -20.10 24.71 -30.60
C ALA A 38 -18.71 24.68 -29.98
N LEU A 39 -18.36 23.59 -29.28
CA LEU A 39 -17.02 23.40 -28.72
C LEU A 39 -16.09 22.87 -29.81
N GLU A 40 -14.92 23.47 -29.97
CA GLU A 40 -13.80 22.87 -30.70
C GLU A 40 -12.76 22.31 -29.71
N SER A 41 -12.38 21.05 -29.90
CA SER A 41 -11.35 20.37 -29.12
C SER A 41 -10.09 20.12 -29.97
N PRO A 42 -8.87 20.40 -29.48
CA PRO A 42 -7.64 20.14 -30.24
C PRO A 42 -7.45 18.65 -30.57
N CYS A 43 -7.16 18.34 -31.83
CA CYS A 43 -6.95 16.97 -32.31
C CYS A 43 -5.49 16.51 -32.11
N GLU A 44 -5.28 15.18 -32.01
CA GLU A 44 -3.99 14.58 -31.62
C GLU A 44 -2.89 14.74 -32.70
N LYS A 45 -1.66 15.11 -32.28
CA LYS A 45 -0.47 15.20 -33.15
C LYS A 45 -0.03 13.80 -33.63
N GLY A 46 -0.64 13.37 -34.72
CA GLY A 46 -0.29 12.20 -35.55
C GLY A 46 -0.81 12.40 -36.98
N CYS A 47 -0.81 13.65 -37.41
CA CYS A 47 -1.51 14.23 -38.55
C CYS A 47 -0.70 15.44 -39.05
N LEU A 48 -0.93 15.84 -40.29
CA LEU A 48 -0.67 17.22 -40.72
C LEU A 48 -1.36 18.18 -39.75
N THR A 49 -0.70 19.27 -39.36
CA THR A 49 -1.33 20.34 -38.57
C THR A 49 -2.52 20.93 -39.33
N GLN A 50 -3.43 21.61 -38.64
CA GLN A 50 -4.62 22.19 -39.29
C GLN A 50 -4.23 23.22 -40.37
N GLU A 51 -3.12 23.95 -40.19
CA GLU A 51 -2.57 24.85 -41.20
C GLU A 51 -1.92 24.11 -42.38
N GLU A 52 -1.10 23.09 -42.14
CA GLU A 52 -0.54 22.26 -43.23
C GLU A 52 -1.64 21.55 -44.02
N PHE A 53 -2.67 21.04 -43.33
CA PHE A 53 -3.83 20.42 -43.95
C PHE A 53 -4.61 21.42 -44.79
N CYS A 54 -4.83 22.66 -44.32
CA CYS A 54 -5.44 23.72 -45.13
C CYS A 54 -4.56 24.15 -46.32
N ARG A 55 -3.25 24.26 -46.14
CA ARG A 55 -2.27 24.60 -47.18
C ARG A 55 -2.14 23.51 -48.26
N LEU A 56 -2.23 22.24 -47.87
CA LEU A 56 -2.27 21.11 -48.79
C LEU A 56 -3.65 20.91 -49.41
N LYS A 57 -4.74 21.15 -48.67
CA LYS A 57 -6.12 21.15 -49.17
C LYS A 57 -6.26 22.05 -50.40
N LEU A 58 -5.70 23.25 -50.41
CA LEU A 58 -5.73 24.13 -51.60
C LEU A 58 -4.99 23.51 -52.81
N LYS A 59 -3.86 22.82 -52.60
CA LYS A 59 -3.17 22.05 -53.66
C LYS A 59 -3.90 20.76 -54.07
N TRP A 60 -4.76 20.22 -53.21
CA TRP A 60 -5.49 18.97 -53.40
C TRP A 60 -6.87 19.19 -54.03
N GLU A 61 -7.58 20.26 -53.68
CA GLU A 61 -8.86 20.64 -54.32
C GLU A 61 -8.66 20.91 -55.82
N GLY A 62 -7.50 21.43 -56.24
CA GLY A 62 -7.13 21.56 -57.66
C GLY A 62 -6.66 20.27 -58.37
N LYS A 63 -6.63 19.11 -57.70
CA LYS A 63 -6.10 17.85 -58.27
C LYS A 63 -6.87 16.57 -57.95
N LEU A 64 -7.75 16.58 -56.94
CA LEU A 64 -8.37 15.37 -56.37
C LEU A 64 -9.91 15.34 -56.46
N PHE A 65 -10.55 16.34 -57.06
CA PHE A 65 -11.97 16.23 -57.40
C PHE A 65 -12.14 15.31 -58.61
N ILE A 66 -13.01 14.32 -58.46
CA ILE A 66 -13.52 13.51 -59.57
C ILE A 66 -14.39 14.44 -60.44
N ASP A 67 -14.08 14.53 -61.73
CA ASP A 67 -14.94 15.18 -62.70
C ASP A 67 -16.28 14.42 -62.77
N PRO A 68 -17.45 15.07 -62.59
CA PRO A 68 -18.76 14.41 -62.67
C PRO A 68 -19.02 13.68 -64.00
N SER A 69 -18.34 14.08 -65.09
CA SER A 69 -18.41 13.45 -66.41
C SER A 69 -17.42 12.30 -66.63
N GLN A 70 -16.35 12.21 -65.83
CA GLN A 70 -15.27 11.21 -65.98
C GLN A 70 -14.90 10.56 -64.64
N THR A 71 -15.85 9.78 -64.10
CA THR A 71 -15.78 9.26 -62.72
C THR A 71 -14.67 8.22 -62.45
N SER A 72 -13.96 7.76 -63.48
CA SER A 72 -12.87 6.78 -63.42
C SER A 72 -11.49 7.39 -63.13
N LEU A 73 -11.30 8.70 -63.30
CA LEU A 73 -9.97 9.35 -63.25
C LEU A 73 -9.59 9.94 -61.88
N GLY A 74 -10.37 9.67 -60.82
CA GLY A 74 -10.01 9.99 -59.44
C GLY A 74 -8.81 9.17 -58.94
N THR A 75 -7.74 9.84 -58.53
CA THR A 75 -6.43 9.19 -58.29
C THR A 75 -6.35 8.29 -57.06
N TRP A 76 -7.18 8.51 -56.03
CA TRP A 76 -7.16 7.72 -54.78
C TRP A 76 -8.54 7.40 -54.17
N LEU A 77 -9.60 8.06 -54.66
CA LEU A 77 -11.00 7.70 -54.45
C LEU A 77 -11.59 7.35 -55.83
N SER A 78 -12.31 6.23 -55.91
CA SER A 78 -12.97 5.78 -57.13
C SER A 78 -14.46 5.58 -56.85
N GLY A 79 -15.30 5.93 -57.84
CA GLY A 79 -16.75 5.86 -57.72
C GLY A 79 -17.39 4.98 -58.79
N ARG A 80 -18.50 4.32 -58.45
CA ARG A 80 -19.37 3.64 -59.42
C ARG A 80 -20.84 3.82 -59.05
N THR A 81 -21.69 4.05 -60.04
CA THR A 81 -23.15 3.98 -59.86
C THR A 81 -23.59 2.54 -59.84
N GLN A 82 -24.33 2.12 -58.81
CA GLN A 82 -24.95 0.80 -58.73
C GLN A 82 -26.36 0.94 -58.16
N ASN A 83 -27.36 0.35 -58.84
CA ASN A 83 -28.77 0.37 -58.46
C ASN A 83 -29.29 1.80 -58.14
N GLY A 84 -28.96 2.77 -59.00
CA GLY A 84 -29.36 4.17 -58.85
C GLY A 84 -28.64 4.96 -57.73
N ARG A 85 -27.67 4.36 -57.02
CA ARG A 85 -26.89 5.02 -55.96
C ARG A 85 -25.44 5.16 -56.37
N PHE A 86 -24.84 6.32 -56.12
CA PHE A 86 -23.40 6.52 -56.31
C PHE A 86 -22.65 5.93 -55.12
N LEU A 87 -21.78 4.97 -55.37
CA LEU A 87 -20.88 4.34 -54.40
C LEU A 87 -19.48 4.92 -54.56
N VAL A 88 -18.79 5.23 -53.46
CA VAL A 88 -17.39 5.65 -53.47
C VAL A 88 -16.57 4.75 -52.55
N PHE A 89 -15.38 4.37 -52.99
CA PHE A 89 -14.40 3.62 -52.22
C PHE A 89 -13.00 4.24 -52.35
N CYS A 90 -12.15 4.05 -51.34
CA CYS A 90 -10.75 4.44 -51.43
C CYS A 90 -9.93 3.35 -52.13
N SER A 91 -9.24 3.71 -53.21
CA SER A 91 -8.47 2.73 -54.01
C SER A 91 -7.26 2.19 -53.25
N VAL A 92 -6.68 2.97 -52.33
CA VAL A 92 -5.62 2.53 -51.40
C VAL A 92 -6.13 1.41 -50.48
N CYS A 93 -7.33 1.58 -49.91
CA CYS A 93 -7.96 0.54 -49.08
C CYS A 93 -8.45 -0.67 -49.89
N ALA A 94 -8.82 -0.46 -51.17
CA ALA A 94 -9.24 -1.55 -52.05
C ALA A 94 -8.05 -2.44 -52.47
N ARG A 95 -6.91 -1.86 -52.88
CA ARG A 95 -5.71 -2.62 -53.26
C ARG A 95 -5.16 -3.52 -52.14
N LEU A 96 -5.38 -3.14 -50.88
CA LEU A 96 -5.03 -3.99 -49.72
C LEU A 96 -6.01 -5.14 -49.46
N LYS A 97 -7.17 -5.21 -50.12
CA LYS A 97 -8.03 -6.41 -50.07
C LYS A 97 -7.56 -7.52 -51.00
N ASP A 98 -6.75 -7.18 -52.00
CA ASP A 98 -6.21 -8.13 -52.97
C ASP A 98 -4.87 -8.74 -52.49
N SER A 99 -4.34 -8.29 -51.35
CA SER A 99 -3.28 -9.01 -50.63
C SER A 99 -3.88 -10.18 -49.82
N LYS A 100 -3.13 -11.30 -49.74
CA LYS A 100 -3.72 -12.63 -49.49
C LYS A 100 -4.28 -12.88 -48.07
N ASP A 101 -4.02 -11.99 -47.11
CA ASP A 101 -4.41 -12.18 -45.71
C ASP A 101 -5.86 -11.71 -45.45
N GLY A 102 -6.82 -12.56 -45.85
CA GLY A 102 -8.27 -12.31 -45.84
C GLY A 102 -8.95 -12.18 -44.46
N ARG A 103 -8.36 -11.46 -43.50
CA ARG A 103 -8.89 -11.27 -42.13
C ARG A 103 -9.21 -9.82 -41.72
N SER A 104 -9.34 -8.88 -42.67
CA SER A 104 -9.80 -7.51 -42.39
C SER A 104 -11.28 -7.28 -42.76
N ARG A 105 -12.19 -7.46 -41.79
CA ARG A 105 -13.62 -7.13 -41.92
C ARG A 105 -13.90 -5.63 -41.71
N SER A 106 -13.30 -4.76 -42.53
CA SER A 106 -13.71 -3.35 -42.64
C SER A 106 -14.68 -3.14 -43.81
N THR A 107 -15.80 -2.46 -43.57
CA THR A 107 -16.85 -2.16 -44.56
C THR A 107 -16.39 -1.11 -45.57
N ALA A 108 -15.77 -1.58 -46.67
CA ALA A 108 -15.14 -0.76 -47.72
C ALA A 108 -16.11 0.04 -48.62
N TRP A 109 -17.37 0.18 -48.23
CA TRP A 109 -18.41 0.92 -48.94
C TRP A 109 -19.24 1.67 -47.90
N ALA A 110 -19.34 3.00 -48.00
CA ALA A 110 -20.47 3.70 -47.40
C ALA A 110 -21.54 3.94 -48.46
N THR A 111 -22.80 3.79 -48.06
CA THR A 111 -23.95 4.29 -48.79
C THR A 111 -24.53 5.47 -48.01
N GLY A 112 -25.02 6.48 -48.72
CA GLY A 112 -25.68 7.62 -48.09
C GLY A 112 -26.24 8.57 -49.13
N PHE A 113 -27.44 9.07 -48.88
CA PHE A 113 -27.99 10.17 -49.67
C PHE A 113 -27.33 11.47 -49.19
N GLN A 114 -26.50 12.04 -50.06
CA GLN A 114 -25.97 13.39 -49.94
C GLN A 114 -26.26 14.12 -51.26
N PRO A 115 -26.71 15.39 -51.23
CA PRO A 115 -27.24 16.05 -52.42
C PRO A 115 -26.16 16.40 -53.45
N THR A 116 -24.87 16.30 -53.12
CA THR A 116 -23.76 16.52 -54.06
C THR A 116 -22.61 15.52 -53.84
N VAL A 117 -21.91 15.18 -54.92
CA VAL A 117 -20.67 14.38 -54.86
C VAL A 117 -19.63 15.05 -53.93
N ARG A 118 -19.54 16.39 -53.96
CA ARG A 118 -18.61 17.18 -53.11
C ARG A 118 -18.89 17.00 -51.61
N SER A 119 -20.15 17.03 -51.18
CA SER A 119 -20.52 16.82 -49.77
C SER A 119 -20.28 15.37 -49.32
N PHE A 120 -20.57 14.39 -50.18
CA PHE A 120 -20.27 12.98 -49.93
C PHE A 120 -18.76 12.73 -49.73
N HIS A 121 -17.92 13.30 -50.60
CA HIS A 121 -16.45 13.19 -50.49
C HIS A 121 -15.90 13.84 -49.22
N LEU A 122 -16.35 15.05 -48.86
CA LEU A 122 -15.91 15.74 -47.64
C LEU A 122 -16.21 14.92 -46.38
N THR A 123 -17.41 14.35 -46.29
CA THR A 123 -17.82 13.46 -45.18
C THR A 123 -16.94 12.21 -45.10
N HIS A 124 -16.52 11.66 -46.25
CA HIS A 124 -15.63 10.50 -46.30
C HIS A 124 -14.19 10.83 -45.86
N VAL A 125 -13.65 11.98 -46.29
CA VAL A 125 -12.32 12.45 -45.86
C VAL A 125 -12.30 12.67 -44.35
N GLN A 126 -13.35 13.28 -43.78
CA GLN A 126 -13.48 13.50 -42.34
C GLN A 126 -13.64 12.19 -41.54
N ARG A 127 -14.29 11.15 -42.10
CA ARG A 127 -14.31 9.81 -41.50
C ARG A 127 -12.94 9.14 -41.54
N HIS A 128 -12.19 9.25 -42.64
CA HIS A 128 -10.88 8.60 -42.76
C HIS A 128 -9.76 9.29 -41.98
N SER A 129 -9.80 10.61 -41.77
CA SER A 129 -8.84 11.31 -40.91
C SER A 129 -8.96 10.91 -39.42
N SER A 130 -10.17 10.54 -38.98
CA SER A 130 -10.52 10.30 -37.58
C SER A 130 -10.50 8.83 -37.12
N THR A 131 -10.67 7.83 -38.01
CA THR A 131 -11.07 6.47 -37.55
C THR A 131 -10.08 5.32 -37.71
N CYS A 132 -8.95 5.42 -38.43
CA CYS A 132 -8.11 4.22 -38.66
C CYS A 132 -6.59 4.45 -38.82
N LYS A 133 -5.79 3.81 -37.95
CA LYS A 133 -4.32 3.75 -38.06
C LYS A 133 -3.86 3.00 -39.33
N VAL A 134 -4.54 1.90 -39.70
CA VAL A 134 -4.19 1.09 -40.88
C VAL A 134 -4.32 1.90 -42.17
N HIS A 135 -5.34 2.77 -42.27
CA HIS A 135 -5.48 3.67 -43.42
C HIS A 135 -4.32 4.69 -43.52
N LYS A 136 -3.90 5.27 -42.38
CA LYS A 136 -2.74 6.18 -42.34
C LYS A 136 -1.44 5.48 -42.76
N GLN A 137 -1.25 4.22 -42.37
CA GLN A 137 -0.08 3.44 -42.80
C GLN A 137 -0.16 3.09 -44.29
N ALA A 138 -1.30 2.61 -44.78
CA ALA A 138 -1.50 2.30 -46.19
C ALA A 138 -1.24 3.49 -47.14
N VAL A 139 -1.56 4.71 -46.70
CA VAL A 139 -1.24 5.94 -47.44
C VAL A 139 0.27 6.23 -47.43
N LYS A 140 0.99 6.01 -46.32
CA LYS A 140 2.46 6.11 -46.27
C LYS A 140 3.11 5.09 -47.21
N ASP A 141 2.67 3.84 -47.18
CA ASP A 141 3.24 2.76 -48.00
C ASP A 141 2.99 3.00 -49.49
N TYR A 142 1.81 3.53 -49.85
CA TYR A 142 1.49 3.94 -51.22
C TYR A 142 2.34 5.14 -51.69
N LEU A 143 2.59 6.14 -50.85
CA LEU A 143 3.47 7.26 -51.18
C LEU A 143 4.95 6.82 -51.32
N LYS A 144 5.40 5.88 -50.48
CA LYS A 144 6.72 5.24 -50.60
C LYS A 144 6.86 4.47 -51.92
N ALA A 145 5.83 3.72 -52.32
CA ALA A 145 5.77 3.01 -53.60
C ALA A 145 5.73 3.92 -54.84
N LEU A 146 5.39 5.21 -54.68
CA LEU A 146 5.43 6.23 -55.74
C LEU A 146 6.75 7.02 -55.77
N GLY A 147 7.71 6.73 -54.89
CA GLY A 147 8.97 7.50 -54.78
C GLY A 147 8.79 8.93 -54.25
N LEU A 148 7.61 9.28 -53.74
CA LEU A 148 7.27 10.62 -53.28
C LEU A 148 7.53 10.78 -51.77
N GLN A 149 8.79 10.60 -51.37
CA GLN A 149 9.25 11.04 -50.06
C GLN A 149 9.61 12.54 -50.10
N SER A 150 8.92 13.32 -49.29
CA SER A 150 9.66 14.19 -48.38
C SER A 150 10.19 13.31 -47.26
N GLU A 151 11.39 13.60 -46.75
CA GLU A 151 11.91 12.96 -45.54
C GLU A 151 10.85 13.06 -44.42
N GLY A 152 10.53 11.92 -43.81
CA GLY A 152 9.65 11.89 -42.66
C GLY A 152 10.36 12.48 -41.43
N PRO A 153 9.63 12.78 -40.34
CA PRO A 153 10.27 13.10 -39.06
C PRO A 153 10.91 11.85 -38.44
N GLU A 154 12.00 11.39 -39.03
CA GLU A 154 12.97 10.48 -38.40
C GLU A 154 13.84 11.29 -37.42
N ASP A 155 13.20 11.81 -36.36
CA ASP A 155 13.82 12.02 -35.05
C ASP A 155 12.77 12.38 -33.97
N GLU A 156 12.15 11.37 -33.36
CA GLU A 156 11.60 11.55 -32.00
C GLU A 156 12.72 11.54 -30.94
N SER A 157 13.96 11.24 -31.34
CA SER A 157 15.10 10.89 -30.48
C SER A 157 15.70 12.07 -29.72
N CYS A 158 15.98 13.19 -30.38
CA CYS A 158 16.90 14.19 -29.82
C CYS A 158 16.20 15.41 -29.20
N PHE A 159 16.77 15.90 -28.09
CA PHE A 159 16.51 17.26 -27.59
C PHE A 159 17.36 18.28 -28.37
N LEU A 160 16.93 19.55 -28.40
CA LEU A 160 17.67 20.59 -29.11
C LEU A 160 18.98 20.94 -28.39
N ASN A 161 18.99 20.92 -27.06
CA ASN A 161 20.18 21.20 -26.27
C ASN A 161 20.02 20.72 -24.81
N ARG A 162 21.14 20.75 -24.08
CA ARG A 162 21.26 20.43 -22.66
C ARG A 162 20.30 21.20 -21.76
N GLU A 163 20.00 22.48 -22.06
CA GLU A 163 19.08 23.29 -21.26
C GLU A 163 17.63 22.84 -21.44
N GLN A 164 17.20 22.57 -22.67
CA GLN A 164 15.88 21.98 -22.97
C GLN A 164 15.76 20.58 -22.36
N PHE A 165 16.81 19.75 -22.43
CA PHE A 165 16.85 18.46 -21.75
C PHE A 165 16.69 18.62 -20.23
N HIS A 166 17.48 19.48 -19.59
CA HIS A 166 17.38 19.76 -18.15
C HIS A 166 16.01 20.34 -17.75
N ALA A 167 15.37 21.12 -18.62
CA ALA A 167 14.01 21.64 -18.42
C ALA A 167 12.94 20.55 -18.57
N ALA A 168 13.05 19.68 -19.57
CA ALA A 168 12.15 18.54 -19.76
C ALA A 168 12.30 17.50 -18.64
N VAL A 169 13.52 17.24 -18.16
CA VAL A 169 13.81 16.45 -16.96
C VAL A 169 13.14 17.08 -15.73
N GLN A 170 13.35 18.37 -15.46
CA GLN A 170 12.68 19.07 -14.35
C GLN A 170 11.16 18.99 -14.44
N LYS A 171 10.59 19.30 -15.60
CA LYS A 171 9.14 19.32 -15.83
C LYS A 171 8.52 17.92 -15.72
N THR A 172 9.24 16.89 -16.14
CA THR A 172 8.80 15.48 -15.99
C THR A 172 8.92 15.02 -14.54
N TRP A 173 9.99 15.40 -13.82
CA TRP A 173 10.17 15.15 -12.38
C TRP A 173 9.03 15.77 -11.56
N ASP A 174 8.86 17.09 -11.66
CA ASP A 174 7.82 17.84 -10.96
C ASP A 174 6.42 17.30 -11.30
N GLY A 175 6.22 16.96 -12.58
CA GLY A 175 5.00 16.37 -13.11
C GLY A 175 4.68 14.99 -12.55
N CYS A 176 5.65 14.08 -12.53
CA CYS A 176 5.50 12.73 -11.97
C CYS A 176 5.19 12.78 -10.48
N ARG A 177 5.88 13.64 -9.72
CA ARG A 177 5.61 13.84 -8.27
C ARG A 177 4.22 14.46 -8.02
N LYS A 178 3.71 15.29 -8.94
CA LYS A 178 2.33 15.83 -8.94
C LYS A 178 1.27 14.85 -9.47
N GLY A 179 1.62 13.59 -9.80
CA GLY A 179 0.66 12.59 -10.31
C GLY A 179 0.18 12.82 -11.74
N HIS A 180 0.90 13.62 -12.52
CA HIS A 180 0.53 13.85 -13.91
C HIS A 180 0.69 12.57 -14.74
N SER A 181 -0.18 12.40 -15.74
CA SER A 181 -0.05 11.31 -16.71
C SER A 181 1.03 11.63 -17.75
N PHE A 182 1.68 10.61 -18.31
CA PHE A 182 2.57 10.79 -19.46
C PHE A 182 1.87 11.41 -20.69
N ARG A 183 0.52 11.45 -20.73
CA ARG A 183 -0.26 12.17 -21.75
C ARG A 183 -0.43 13.67 -21.43
N SER A 184 -0.48 14.04 -20.15
CA SER A 184 -0.57 15.43 -19.68
C SER A 184 0.80 16.05 -19.39
N LEU A 185 1.87 15.25 -19.46
CA LEU A 185 3.27 15.72 -19.58
C LEU A 185 3.73 15.84 -21.03
N ALA A 186 3.06 15.17 -21.98
CA ALA A 186 3.36 15.26 -23.40
C ALA A 186 2.83 16.58 -24.00
N ASP A 187 3.66 17.62 -23.92
CA ASP A 187 3.46 18.92 -24.55
C ASP A 187 4.71 19.37 -25.32
N ASP A 188 4.76 20.63 -25.76
CA ASP A 188 5.83 21.10 -26.66
C ASP A 188 7.23 21.20 -26.00
N ASP A 189 7.34 21.15 -24.66
CA ASP A 189 8.63 21.12 -23.95
C ASP A 189 9.17 19.69 -23.79
N VAL A 190 8.30 18.73 -23.49
CA VAL A 190 8.65 17.33 -23.17
C VAL A 190 8.55 16.42 -24.40
N GLY A 191 7.76 16.79 -25.40
CA GLY A 191 7.53 16.01 -26.61
C GLY A 191 6.45 14.93 -26.47
N SER A 192 6.71 13.74 -26.99
CA SER A 192 5.71 12.67 -27.05
C SER A 192 5.54 11.92 -25.72
N LYS A 193 4.42 11.21 -25.55
CA LYS A 193 4.21 10.26 -24.43
C LYS A 193 5.37 9.24 -24.33
N SER A 194 5.96 8.88 -25.47
CA SER A 194 7.12 7.98 -25.54
C SER A 194 8.35 8.64 -24.91
N ARG A 195 8.64 9.90 -25.27
CA ARG A 195 9.76 10.66 -24.70
C ARG A 195 9.60 10.91 -23.20
N ALA A 196 8.39 11.21 -22.73
CA ALA A 196 8.08 11.28 -21.29
C ALA A 196 8.36 9.97 -20.54
N GLY A 197 8.09 8.81 -21.18
CA GLY A 197 8.44 7.49 -20.62
C GLY A 197 9.96 7.29 -20.52
N ARG A 198 10.71 7.58 -21.60
CA ARG A 198 12.19 7.51 -21.60
C ARG A 198 12.83 8.45 -20.59
N LEU A 199 12.27 9.65 -20.38
CA LEU A 199 12.74 10.57 -19.34
C LEU A 199 12.57 9.97 -17.94
N VAL A 200 11.47 9.27 -17.66
CA VAL A 200 11.27 8.59 -16.37
C VAL A 200 12.25 7.42 -16.19
N GLU A 201 12.49 6.64 -17.24
CA GLU A 201 13.51 5.59 -17.27
C GLU A 201 14.91 6.16 -16.94
N VAL A 202 15.33 7.21 -17.65
CA VAL A 202 16.62 7.90 -17.46
C VAL A 202 16.75 8.52 -16.06
N MET A 203 15.71 9.21 -15.57
CA MET A 203 15.73 9.75 -14.20
C MET A 203 15.73 8.63 -13.15
N GLY A 204 15.05 7.51 -13.40
CA GLY A 204 15.06 6.35 -12.50
C GLY A 204 16.41 5.64 -12.44
N CYS A 205 17.10 5.52 -13.57
CA CYS A 205 18.47 5.01 -13.63
C CYS A 205 19.47 6.00 -12.98
N ALA A 206 19.27 7.32 -13.16
CA ALA A 206 20.09 8.33 -12.48
C ALA A 206 19.88 8.33 -10.94
N CYS A 207 18.64 8.10 -10.48
CA CYS A 207 18.36 7.88 -9.05
C CYS A 207 19.10 6.63 -8.56
N LEU A 208 18.95 5.50 -9.27
CA LEU A 208 19.62 4.25 -8.92
C LEU A 208 21.14 4.43 -8.82
N ALA A 209 21.77 5.13 -9.76
CA ALA A 209 23.21 5.42 -9.72
C ALA A 209 23.63 6.26 -8.50
N GLU A 210 22.92 7.37 -8.19
CA GLU A 210 23.21 8.18 -6.99
C GLU A 210 22.90 7.43 -5.67
N GLU A 211 21.95 6.49 -5.67
CA GLU A 211 21.66 5.60 -4.54
C GLU A 211 22.74 4.51 -4.38
N GLN A 212 23.17 3.86 -5.46
CA GLN A 212 24.23 2.85 -5.47
C GLN A 212 25.58 3.43 -5.03
N GLU A 213 25.99 4.58 -5.58
CA GLU A 213 27.23 5.27 -5.20
C GLU A 213 27.23 5.62 -3.71
N PHE A 214 26.13 6.20 -3.21
CA PHE A 214 26.02 6.56 -1.79
C PHE A 214 26.04 5.34 -0.85
N LEU A 215 25.46 4.20 -1.26
CA LEU A 215 25.50 3.00 -0.43
C LEU A 215 26.88 2.35 -0.36
N ARG A 216 27.76 2.48 -1.37
CA ARG A 216 29.17 2.02 -1.27
C ARG A 216 29.96 2.80 -0.22
N ASP A 217 29.67 4.09 -0.08
CA ASP A 217 30.31 5.01 0.87
C ASP A 217 29.67 4.96 2.28
N SER A 218 28.65 4.12 2.50
CA SER A 218 27.92 4.06 3.77
C SER A 218 28.57 3.08 4.77
N ASP A 219 28.51 3.41 6.06
CA ASP A 219 29.10 2.59 7.13
C ASP A 219 28.03 1.86 7.96
N VAL A 220 26.77 2.29 7.85
CA VAL A 220 25.60 1.75 8.58
C VAL A 220 24.36 1.88 7.70
N LEU A 221 23.63 0.78 7.51
CA LEU A 221 22.30 0.74 6.89
C LEU A 221 21.23 0.26 7.87
N ALA A 222 20.05 0.85 7.74
CA ALA A 222 18.77 0.39 8.24
C ALA A 222 17.86 0.03 7.05
N LEU A 223 17.16 -1.10 7.14
CA LEU A 223 16.23 -1.58 6.12
C LEU A 223 14.80 -1.65 6.68
N TYR A 224 13.83 -1.27 5.84
CA TYR A 224 12.40 -1.25 6.18
C TYR A 224 11.62 -2.09 5.17
N GLN A 225 10.69 -2.92 5.63
CA GLN A 225 9.77 -3.67 4.76
C GLN A 225 8.27 -3.47 5.13
N ASP A 226 7.41 -3.60 4.12
CA ASP A 226 5.93 -3.69 4.22
C ASP A 226 5.43 -4.55 3.04
N VAL A 227 4.47 -5.45 3.30
CA VAL A 227 3.88 -6.35 2.30
C VAL A 227 2.42 -5.98 2.00
N ARG A 228 2.21 -5.26 0.89
CA ARG A 228 0.89 -4.77 0.50
C ARG A 228 0.37 -5.42 -0.78
N ALA A 229 -0.74 -6.14 -0.66
CA ALA A 229 -1.44 -6.81 -1.76
C ALA A 229 -0.55 -7.74 -2.62
N GLY A 230 0.38 -8.47 -1.98
CA GLY A 230 1.32 -9.38 -2.65
C GLY A 230 2.54 -8.69 -3.27
N MET A 231 2.73 -7.39 -3.03
CA MET A 231 3.98 -6.69 -3.31
C MET A 231 4.76 -6.48 -2.00
N LEU A 232 6.03 -6.86 -1.99
CA LEU A 232 6.99 -6.41 -0.98
C LEU A 232 7.62 -5.11 -1.47
N CYS A 233 7.74 -4.09 -0.62
CA CYS A 233 8.58 -2.92 -0.87
C CYS A 233 9.67 -2.84 0.20
N ILE A 234 10.91 -2.54 -0.21
CA ILE A 234 12.02 -2.33 0.73
C ILE A 234 12.59 -0.92 0.55
N ARG A 235 12.63 -0.18 1.65
CA ARG A 235 13.30 1.12 1.77
C ARG A 235 14.55 0.99 2.62
N TYR A 236 15.44 1.97 2.53
CA TYR A 236 16.63 2.04 3.38
C TYR A 236 16.81 3.43 3.99
N SER A 237 17.59 3.47 5.07
CA SER A 237 18.21 4.65 5.68
C SER A 237 19.69 4.32 5.83
N ALA A 238 20.59 5.19 5.38
CA ALA A 238 22.02 4.89 5.39
C ALA A 238 22.86 6.14 5.71
N VAL A 239 23.98 5.93 6.39
CA VAL A 239 24.87 6.98 6.91
C VAL A 239 26.33 6.57 6.72
N SER A 240 27.19 7.53 6.38
CA SER A 240 28.65 7.38 6.47
C SER A 240 29.19 8.01 7.76
N LEU A 241 30.17 7.35 8.40
CA LEU A 241 30.93 7.85 9.54
C LEU A 241 31.58 9.20 9.25
N ASP A 242 32.02 9.43 8.00
CA ASP A 242 32.68 10.68 7.63
C ASP A 242 31.69 11.84 7.51
N SER A 243 30.60 11.64 6.75
CA SER A 243 29.63 12.71 6.47
C SER A 243 28.69 12.98 7.65
N GLN A 244 28.38 11.94 8.44
CA GLN A 244 27.30 11.92 9.45
C GLN A 244 25.95 12.42 8.86
N LEU A 245 25.77 12.24 7.55
CA LEU A 245 24.58 12.62 6.79
C LEU A 245 23.77 11.37 6.49
N CYS A 246 22.58 11.28 7.08
CA CYS A 246 21.61 10.26 6.70
C CYS A 246 20.98 10.58 5.33
N ARG A 247 20.82 9.56 4.49
CA ARG A 247 19.88 9.59 3.36
C ARG A 247 18.90 8.42 3.49
N HIS A 248 17.66 8.67 3.12
CA HIS A 248 16.62 7.66 2.99
C HIS A 248 16.37 7.41 1.49
N GLY A 249 16.16 6.16 1.10
CA GLY A 249 15.92 5.77 -0.29
C GLY A 249 15.09 4.49 -0.43
N VAL A 250 15.11 3.89 -1.62
CA VAL A 250 14.30 2.72 -1.97
C VAL A 250 15.21 1.65 -2.58
N LEU A 251 15.32 0.46 -1.97
CA LEU A 251 16.03 -0.63 -2.64
C LEU A 251 15.21 -1.16 -3.80
N GLY A 252 13.88 -1.33 -3.64
CA GLY A 252 13.00 -1.68 -4.75
C GLY A 252 11.67 -2.29 -4.32
N ILE A 253 11.00 -2.95 -5.27
CA ILE A 253 9.74 -3.67 -5.07
C ILE A 253 9.79 -5.07 -5.70
N CYS A 254 9.23 -6.07 -5.02
CA CYS A 254 9.02 -7.40 -5.57
C CYS A 254 7.52 -7.70 -5.70
N HIS A 255 7.07 -7.93 -6.94
CA HIS A 255 5.71 -8.39 -7.21
C HIS A 255 5.60 -9.91 -6.97
N ASN A 256 4.46 -10.35 -6.42
CA ASN A 256 4.20 -11.74 -6.06
C ASN A 256 5.21 -12.28 -5.03
N ALA A 257 5.53 -11.49 -4.00
CA ALA A 257 6.47 -11.83 -2.93
C ALA A 257 6.02 -12.99 -2.01
N GLY A 258 4.94 -13.70 -2.38
CA GLY A 258 4.28 -14.72 -1.57
C GLY A 258 3.54 -14.16 -0.37
N THR A 259 3.32 -15.01 0.64
CA THR A 259 2.66 -14.62 1.91
C THR A 259 3.31 -15.25 3.13
N LYS A 260 4.35 -16.07 2.96
CA LYS A 260 5.08 -16.72 4.05
C LYS A 260 6.44 -16.08 4.21
N SER A 261 6.95 -16.10 5.43
CA SER A 261 8.29 -15.58 5.79
C SER A 261 9.43 -15.99 4.83
N LEU A 262 9.49 -17.24 4.38
CA LEU A 262 10.53 -17.69 3.43
C LEU A 262 10.29 -17.22 1.97
N ASP A 263 9.04 -16.99 1.55
CA ASP A 263 8.77 -16.34 0.26
C ASP A 263 9.29 -14.89 0.29
N LEU A 264 9.10 -14.22 1.43
CA LEU A 264 9.49 -12.82 1.66
C LEU A 264 11.00 -12.62 1.77
N VAL A 265 11.76 -13.57 2.36
CA VAL A 265 13.24 -13.52 2.31
C VAL A 265 13.75 -13.73 0.88
N GLU A 266 13.18 -14.68 0.13
CA GLU A 266 13.54 -14.80 -1.29
C GLU A 266 13.16 -13.55 -2.11
N ALA A 267 12.11 -12.81 -1.70
CA ALA A 267 11.73 -11.55 -2.33
C ALA A 267 12.66 -10.39 -1.93
N MET A 268 13.16 -10.38 -0.69
CA MET A 268 14.16 -9.43 -0.20
C MET A 268 15.49 -9.58 -0.96
N ASP A 269 16.01 -10.80 -1.08
CA ASP A 269 17.22 -11.08 -1.86
C ASP A 269 17.07 -10.67 -3.34
N LYS A 270 15.90 -10.91 -3.96
CA LYS A 270 15.59 -10.44 -5.31
C LYS A 270 15.61 -8.91 -5.42
N VAL A 271 15.11 -8.18 -4.42
CA VAL A 271 15.16 -6.70 -4.41
C VAL A 271 16.59 -6.19 -4.26
N ILE A 272 17.38 -6.74 -3.34
CA ILE A 272 18.79 -6.34 -3.17
C ILE A 272 19.59 -6.67 -4.45
N GLY A 273 19.41 -7.87 -5.02
CA GLY A 273 20.03 -8.27 -6.28
C GLY A 273 19.62 -7.37 -7.46
N SER A 274 18.34 -7.01 -7.57
CA SER A 274 17.85 -6.08 -8.60
C SER A 274 18.48 -4.69 -8.44
N PHE A 275 18.53 -4.15 -7.22
CA PHE A 275 19.19 -2.89 -6.90
C PHE A 275 20.68 -2.88 -7.24
N CYS A 276 21.35 -4.03 -7.14
CA CYS A 276 22.78 -4.17 -7.46
C CYS A 276 23.05 -4.45 -8.95
N THR A 277 22.05 -4.53 -9.82
CA THR A 277 22.26 -4.68 -11.27
C THR A 277 22.81 -3.37 -11.86
N LEU A 278 23.92 -3.43 -12.60
CA LEU A 278 24.61 -2.24 -13.12
C LEU A 278 23.92 -1.61 -14.33
N ASP A 279 23.32 -2.42 -15.20
CA ASP A 279 22.48 -1.94 -16.31
C ASP A 279 21.31 -2.90 -16.52
N CYS A 280 20.10 -2.37 -16.75
CA CYS A 280 18.89 -3.19 -16.88
C CYS A 280 18.90 -4.12 -18.11
N ASP A 281 19.77 -3.81 -19.07
CA ASP A 281 19.91 -4.54 -20.33
C ASP A 281 21.12 -5.49 -20.35
N SER A 282 22.10 -5.32 -19.44
CA SER A 282 23.23 -6.26 -19.30
C SER A 282 22.89 -7.44 -18.38
N GLY A 283 22.19 -7.18 -17.28
CA GLY A 283 21.94 -8.16 -16.22
C GLY A 283 23.17 -8.46 -15.34
N ASP A 284 24.28 -7.72 -15.50
CA ASP A 284 25.48 -7.87 -14.68
C ASP A 284 25.23 -7.31 -13.27
N MET A 285 25.37 -8.18 -12.27
CA MET A 285 25.18 -7.85 -10.86
C MET A 285 26.48 -7.40 -10.21
N ASP A 286 26.44 -6.25 -9.54
CA ASP A 286 27.51 -5.78 -8.68
C ASP A 286 27.52 -6.59 -7.37
N HIS A 287 28.37 -7.62 -7.35
CA HIS A 287 28.51 -8.49 -6.19
C HIS A 287 29.16 -7.79 -4.99
N GLU A 288 30.00 -6.76 -5.21
CA GLU A 288 30.65 -6.01 -4.12
C GLU A 288 29.62 -5.14 -3.38
N LEU A 289 28.76 -4.41 -4.11
CA LEU A 289 27.66 -3.64 -3.53
C LEU A 289 26.62 -4.55 -2.87
N ARG A 290 26.28 -5.71 -3.49
CA ARG A 290 25.38 -6.68 -2.84
C ARG A 290 25.95 -7.18 -1.52
N GLN A 291 27.24 -7.55 -1.50
CA GLN A 291 27.92 -7.99 -0.28
C GLN A 291 27.95 -6.87 0.76
N HIS A 292 28.34 -5.65 0.36
CA HIS A 292 28.35 -4.48 1.23
C HIS A 292 26.99 -4.25 1.91
N ILE A 293 25.88 -4.24 1.16
CA ILE A 293 24.53 -4.07 1.72
C ILE A 293 24.18 -5.20 2.71
N CYS A 294 24.54 -6.45 2.40
CA CYS A 294 24.30 -7.59 3.31
C CYS A 294 25.16 -7.53 4.59
N GLU A 295 26.34 -6.92 4.53
CA GLU A 295 27.29 -6.81 5.65
C GLU A 295 27.11 -5.54 6.49
N HIS A 296 26.55 -4.45 5.95
CA HIS A 296 26.41 -3.17 6.66
C HIS A 296 24.97 -2.85 7.09
N ALA A 297 24.01 -3.74 6.76
CA ALA A 297 22.65 -3.72 7.31
C ALA A 297 22.63 -4.15 8.79
N GLU A 298 22.68 -3.17 9.69
CA GLU A 298 22.62 -3.39 11.13
C GLU A 298 21.19 -3.35 11.70
N PHE A 299 20.26 -2.70 11.03
CA PHE A 299 18.89 -2.51 11.56
C PHE A 299 17.85 -2.98 10.55
N LEU A 300 16.87 -3.75 11.00
CA LEU A 300 15.79 -4.26 10.16
C LEU A 300 14.44 -4.10 10.87
N GLN A 301 13.45 -3.57 10.16
CA GLN A 301 12.13 -3.24 10.71
C GLN A 301 11.00 -3.66 9.77
N ALA A 302 9.89 -4.12 10.36
CA ALA A 302 8.68 -4.57 9.68
C ALA A 302 7.42 -4.26 10.52
N ASP A 303 6.22 -4.50 9.97
CA ASP A 303 5.01 -4.53 10.81
C ASP A 303 5.13 -5.67 11.84
N GLY A 304 4.36 -5.58 12.94
CA GLY A 304 4.16 -6.66 13.91
C GLY A 304 3.40 -7.87 13.37
N ALA A 305 3.18 -7.99 12.06
CA ALA A 305 2.62 -9.16 11.41
C ALA A 305 3.55 -10.38 11.59
N SER A 306 2.99 -11.54 11.97
CA SER A 306 3.79 -12.71 12.39
C SER A 306 4.75 -13.23 11.32
N ASP A 307 4.34 -13.23 10.05
CA ASP A 307 5.19 -13.69 8.95
C ASP A 307 6.27 -12.67 8.59
N GLU A 308 6.02 -11.36 8.68
CA GLU A 308 7.06 -10.35 8.48
C GLU A 308 8.10 -10.37 9.62
N GLN A 309 7.64 -10.49 10.87
CA GLN A 309 8.53 -10.63 12.04
C GLN A 309 9.37 -11.91 11.98
N LEU A 310 8.89 -12.98 11.35
CA LEU A 310 9.65 -14.19 11.08
C LEU A 310 10.56 -14.05 9.83
N THR A 311 10.15 -13.27 8.82
CA THR A 311 10.98 -12.90 7.66
C THR A 311 12.27 -12.25 8.13
N MET A 312 12.17 -11.29 9.05
CA MET A 312 13.34 -10.57 9.57
C MET A 312 14.38 -11.50 10.23
N ARG A 313 13.91 -12.54 10.96
CA ARG A 313 14.80 -13.54 11.57
C ARG A 313 15.42 -14.49 10.54
N PHE A 314 14.68 -14.88 9.51
CA PHE A 314 15.28 -15.65 8.41
C PHE A 314 16.24 -14.79 7.57
N ALA A 315 16.03 -13.48 7.44
CA ALA A 315 17.01 -12.58 6.83
C ALA A 315 18.29 -12.46 7.69
N GLU A 316 18.16 -12.29 9.01
CA GLU A 316 19.27 -12.32 9.99
C GLU A 316 20.05 -13.65 10.00
N GLN A 317 19.41 -14.77 9.64
CA GLN A 317 20.06 -16.10 9.55
C GLN A 317 20.68 -16.38 8.17
N ASP A 318 19.97 -16.09 7.08
CA ASP A 318 20.27 -16.61 5.74
C ASP A 318 20.77 -15.51 4.75
N LEU A 319 20.74 -14.21 5.10
CA LEU A 319 20.98 -13.12 4.12
C LEU A 319 21.79 -11.90 4.65
N LEU A 320 21.58 -11.44 5.88
CA LEU A 320 22.13 -10.19 6.44
C LEU A 320 22.98 -10.51 7.68
N THR A 321 24.28 -10.23 7.64
CA THR A 321 25.25 -10.88 8.55
C THR A 321 25.56 -10.12 9.85
N ASN A 322 25.28 -8.81 9.93
CA ASN A 322 25.67 -7.94 11.05
C ASN A 322 24.48 -7.26 11.77
N VAL A 323 23.27 -7.81 11.63
CA VAL A 323 22.05 -7.26 12.22
C VAL A 323 22.17 -7.15 13.74
N ARG A 324 21.96 -5.94 14.27
CA ARG A 324 21.99 -5.56 15.70
C ARG A 324 20.58 -5.37 16.27
N LEU A 325 19.64 -4.87 15.46
CA LEU A 325 18.26 -4.64 15.89
C LEU A 325 17.26 -5.24 14.89
N LEU A 326 16.39 -6.10 15.41
CA LEU A 326 15.12 -6.43 14.79
C LEU A 326 14.00 -5.69 15.53
N ASP A 327 13.30 -4.80 14.83
CA ASP A 327 12.32 -3.90 15.44
C ASP A 327 10.91 -4.07 14.89
N ARG A 328 9.92 -3.68 15.71
CA ARG A 328 8.51 -3.59 15.35
C ARG A 328 8.17 -2.14 15.13
N ASP A 329 7.59 -1.83 13.98
CA ASP A 329 7.27 -0.45 13.66
C ASP A 329 6.57 0.30 14.82
N PRO A 330 7.15 1.43 15.29
CA PRO A 330 6.66 2.14 16.47
C PRO A 330 5.34 2.88 16.21
N THR A 331 5.00 3.20 14.96
CA THR A 331 3.67 3.70 14.60
C THR A 331 2.64 2.61 14.84
N HIS A 332 2.84 1.39 14.31
CA HIS A 332 1.98 0.24 14.57
C HIS A 332 1.91 -0.13 16.07
N ALA A 333 2.97 0.06 16.85
CA ALA A 333 2.92 -0.05 18.31
C ALA A 333 2.01 1.03 18.94
N ALA A 334 2.15 2.29 18.54
CA ALA A 334 1.25 3.37 18.99
C ALA A 334 -0.22 3.15 18.56
N ARG A 335 -0.47 2.57 17.37
CA ARG A 335 -1.81 2.15 16.90
C ARG A 335 -2.43 1.09 17.83
N ARG A 336 -1.62 0.17 18.39
CA ARG A 336 -2.10 -0.86 19.35
C ARG A 336 -2.55 -0.26 20.69
N LEU A 337 -2.02 0.90 21.10
CA LEU A 337 -2.48 1.62 22.30
C LEU A 337 -3.94 2.06 22.19
N LEU A 338 -4.37 2.52 21.00
CA LEU A 338 -5.79 2.81 20.71
C LEU A 338 -6.63 1.53 20.77
N ARG A 339 -6.21 0.49 20.03
CA ARG A 339 -7.08 -0.63 19.69
C ARG A 339 -7.32 -1.63 20.81
N ASN A 340 -6.28 -2.06 21.51
CA ASN A 340 -6.42 -3.17 22.46
C ASN A 340 -7.10 -2.72 23.75
N ALA A 341 -6.80 -1.49 24.20
CA ALA A 341 -7.29 -0.99 25.46
C ALA A 341 -8.79 -0.59 25.43
N TRP A 342 -9.40 -0.38 24.24
CA TRP A 342 -10.87 -0.34 24.10
C TRP A 342 -11.53 -1.72 24.30
N ARG A 343 -10.86 -2.81 23.88
CA ARG A 343 -11.42 -4.17 23.89
C ARG A 343 -11.33 -4.88 25.23
N ALA A 344 -10.46 -4.41 26.12
CA ALA A 344 -10.32 -4.94 27.47
C ALA A 344 -11.55 -4.64 28.37
N ASP A 345 -12.30 -3.57 28.07
CA ASP A 345 -13.55 -3.21 28.73
C ASP A 345 -14.74 -3.33 27.76
N PRO A 346 -15.60 -4.38 27.91
CA PRO A 346 -16.79 -4.55 27.08
C PRO A 346 -17.76 -3.36 27.09
N TYR A 347 -17.77 -2.54 28.14
CA TYR A 347 -18.59 -1.32 28.14
C TYR A 347 -18.04 -0.29 27.15
N LEU A 348 -16.73 -0.06 27.14
CA LEU A 348 -16.09 0.88 26.21
C LEU A 348 -16.24 0.43 24.75
N GLU A 349 -16.06 -0.87 24.47
CA GLU A 349 -16.31 -1.42 23.12
C GLU A 349 -17.80 -1.27 22.73
N SER A 350 -18.75 -1.50 23.65
CA SER A 350 -20.19 -1.32 23.35
C SER A 350 -20.59 0.13 23.04
N VAL A 351 -20.02 1.11 23.77
CA VAL A 351 -20.25 2.54 23.54
C VAL A 351 -19.67 2.98 22.19
N LEU A 352 -18.50 2.46 21.83
CA LEU A 352 -17.89 2.73 20.52
C LEU A 352 -18.70 2.12 19.36
N ASP A 353 -19.24 0.91 19.52
CA ASP A 353 -20.02 0.29 18.47
C ASP A 353 -21.36 1.00 18.25
N GLN A 354 -22.07 1.32 19.34
CA GLN A 354 -23.34 2.06 19.32
C GLN A 354 -23.26 3.35 18.47
N TYR A 355 -22.19 4.13 18.62
CA TYR A 355 -22.09 5.47 18.02
C TYR A 355 -21.19 5.55 16.80
N ILE A 356 -20.14 4.72 16.69
CA ILE A 356 -19.02 4.94 15.78
C ILE A 356 -18.71 3.72 14.90
N THR A 357 -18.43 2.54 15.48
CA THR A 357 -17.88 1.40 14.69
C THR A 357 -18.92 0.54 14.02
N SER A 358 -20.14 0.48 14.55
CA SER A 358 -21.17 -0.37 13.96
C SER A 358 -21.53 0.13 12.55
N PRO A 359 -21.65 -0.77 11.55
CA PRO A 359 -22.26 -0.44 10.25
C PRO A 359 -23.70 0.11 10.38
N GLU A 360 -24.32 -0.04 11.55
CA GLU A 360 -25.68 0.39 11.85
C GLU A 360 -25.76 1.65 12.73
N SER A 361 -24.60 2.16 13.16
CA SER A 361 -24.48 3.41 13.93
C SER A 361 -24.93 4.63 13.12
N MET A 362 -25.34 5.70 13.81
CA MET A 362 -25.67 6.97 13.14
C MET A 362 -24.48 7.53 12.36
N THR A 363 -23.25 7.28 12.81
CA THR A 363 -22.01 7.64 12.10
C THR A 363 -21.88 6.93 10.76
N ALA A 364 -22.08 5.62 10.72
CA ALA A 364 -22.04 4.85 9.48
C ALA A 364 -23.19 5.24 8.52
N LEU A 365 -24.40 5.43 9.04
CA LEU A 365 -25.56 5.85 8.25
C LEU A 365 -25.33 7.18 7.54
N ILE A 366 -24.81 8.20 8.25
CA ILE A 366 -24.41 9.48 7.66
C ILE A 366 -23.22 9.28 6.71
N GLN A 367 -22.22 8.46 7.03
CA GLN A 367 -21.04 8.30 6.18
C GLN A 367 -21.33 7.59 4.85
N TYR A 368 -22.33 6.71 4.77
CA TYR A 368 -22.59 5.90 3.57
C TYR A 368 -23.83 6.30 2.76
N SER A 369 -24.81 7.03 3.33
CA SER A 369 -25.98 7.51 2.57
C SER A 369 -25.85 8.98 2.15
N ALA A 370 -25.95 9.27 0.85
CA ALA A 370 -25.86 10.63 0.31
C ALA A 370 -26.97 11.56 0.86
N ASP A 371 -28.21 11.07 0.93
CA ASP A 371 -29.34 11.82 1.49
C ASP A 371 -29.10 12.20 2.96
N LEU A 372 -28.50 11.29 3.73
CA LEU A 372 -28.24 11.52 5.16
C LEU A 372 -27.07 12.48 5.38
N LYS A 373 -26.09 12.54 4.46
CA LYS A 373 -25.10 13.63 4.43
C LYS A 373 -25.76 14.98 4.20
N HIS A 374 -26.73 15.05 3.28
CA HIS A 374 -27.45 16.30 3.02
C HIS A 374 -28.31 16.72 4.22
N LEU A 375 -29.02 15.79 4.88
CA LEU A 375 -29.78 16.10 6.10
C LEU A 375 -28.85 16.55 7.24
N PHE A 376 -27.71 15.89 7.41
CA PHE A 376 -26.69 16.28 8.39
C PHE A 376 -26.04 17.64 8.06
N GLU A 377 -25.69 17.92 6.80
CA GLU A 377 -25.15 19.22 6.37
C GLU A 377 -26.16 20.35 6.63
N VAL A 378 -27.45 20.13 6.33
CA VAL A 378 -28.52 21.10 6.66
C VAL A 378 -28.64 21.29 8.17
N ALA A 379 -28.58 20.23 8.97
CA ALA A 379 -28.62 20.33 10.43
C ALA A 379 -27.42 21.13 10.99
N VAL A 380 -26.20 20.87 10.52
CA VAL A 380 -24.98 21.60 10.92
C VAL A 380 -25.01 23.06 10.47
N LEU A 381 -25.60 23.36 9.30
CA LEU A 381 -25.80 24.74 8.83
C LEU A 381 -26.97 25.47 9.51
N SER A 382 -27.79 24.76 10.29
CA SER A 382 -28.91 25.32 11.09
C SER A 382 -28.58 25.38 12.59
N ASP A 383 -27.34 25.09 12.97
CA ASP A 383 -26.86 25.01 14.34
C ASP A 383 -25.88 26.15 14.61
N ASP A 384 -26.40 27.28 15.13
CA ASP A 384 -25.62 28.49 15.42
C ASP A 384 -24.46 28.24 16.42
N ASN A 385 -24.47 27.11 17.14
CA ASN A 385 -23.44 26.72 18.09
C ASN A 385 -22.35 25.81 17.48
N ALA A 386 -22.53 25.33 16.24
CA ALA A 386 -21.57 24.46 15.58
C ALA A 386 -20.23 25.20 15.33
N PRO A 387 -19.10 24.77 15.93
CA PRO A 387 -17.84 25.52 15.85
C PRO A 387 -17.17 25.45 14.46
N PHE A 388 -17.61 24.54 13.59
CA PHE A 388 -17.19 24.42 12.19
C PHE A 388 -18.26 23.67 11.37
N SER A 389 -18.35 23.97 10.07
CA SER A 389 -19.25 23.29 9.13
C SER A 389 -18.58 22.11 8.43
N VAL A 390 -19.27 20.97 8.31
CA VAL A 390 -18.81 19.75 7.62
C VAL A 390 -19.96 18.99 6.97
N ARG A 391 -19.66 18.26 5.87
CA ARG A 391 -20.63 17.46 5.10
C ARG A 391 -20.71 15.98 5.50
N ASN A 392 -19.86 15.55 6.45
CA ASN A 392 -19.72 14.16 6.87
C ASN A 392 -18.90 14.07 8.16
N LEU A 393 -18.87 12.88 8.77
CA LEU A 393 -18.09 12.61 9.98
C LEU A 393 -16.68 12.07 9.68
N GLY A 394 -16.37 11.76 8.42
CA GLY A 394 -15.01 11.39 8.00
C GLY A 394 -14.60 9.96 8.33
N TRP A 395 -15.56 9.08 8.64
CA TRP A 395 -15.34 7.67 8.99
C TRP A 395 -14.73 6.84 7.84
N ALA A 396 -13.71 6.03 8.16
CA ALA A 396 -13.01 5.16 7.20
C ALA A 396 -12.58 3.83 7.86
N ALA A 397 -13.53 2.89 8.00
CA ALA A 397 -13.39 1.60 8.70
C ALA A 397 -12.10 0.78 8.46
N HIS A 398 -11.41 0.97 7.34
CA HIS A 398 -10.15 0.28 7.01
C HIS A 398 -8.90 0.85 7.70
N ARG A 399 -9.00 1.95 8.46
CA ARG A 399 -7.90 2.53 9.26
C ARG A 399 -8.40 2.86 10.67
N PHE A 400 -7.83 2.23 11.68
CA PHE A 400 -8.23 2.42 13.08
C PHE A 400 -7.95 3.85 13.57
N ASP A 401 -6.84 4.45 13.17
CA ASP A 401 -6.47 5.83 13.52
C ASP A 401 -7.42 6.86 12.91
N SER A 402 -8.20 6.46 11.89
CA SER A 402 -9.25 7.33 11.33
C SER A 402 -10.41 7.55 12.32
N MET A 403 -10.56 6.70 13.35
CA MET A 403 -11.66 6.76 14.33
C MET A 403 -11.68 8.04 15.18
N THR A 404 -10.52 8.63 15.46
CA THR A 404 -10.42 9.88 16.24
C THR A 404 -11.19 11.03 15.60
N ARG A 405 -11.28 11.09 14.26
CA ARG A 405 -11.98 12.18 13.56
C ARG A 405 -13.52 12.10 13.65
N PRO A 406 -14.20 10.99 13.34
CA PRO A 406 -15.63 10.83 13.59
C PRO A 406 -15.94 10.86 15.08
N LEU A 407 -15.11 10.31 15.99
CA LEU A 407 -15.27 10.51 17.44
C LEU A 407 -15.34 12.00 17.80
N SER A 408 -14.33 12.77 17.38
CA SER A 408 -14.24 14.21 17.64
C SER A 408 -15.43 14.97 17.06
N ARG A 409 -15.76 14.74 15.78
CA ARG A 409 -16.90 15.38 15.11
C ARG A 409 -18.25 14.97 15.69
N PHE A 410 -18.40 13.73 16.17
CA PHE A 410 -19.66 13.23 16.75
C PHE A 410 -19.97 13.94 18.07
N ILE A 411 -18.98 14.10 18.94
CA ILE A 411 -19.14 14.84 20.20
C ILE A 411 -19.33 16.34 19.94
N VAL A 412 -18.53 16.93 19.05
CA VAL A 412 -18.56 18.38 18.79
C VAL A 412 -19.86 18.83 18.13
N LEU A 413 -20.43 18.01 17.23
CA LEU A 413 -21.65 18.31 16.46
C LEU A 413 -22.86 17.50 16.94
N PHE A 414 -22.89 17.10 18.23
CA PHE A 414 -23.91 16.18 18.74
C PHE A 414 -25.34 16.72 18.57
N ASP A 415 -25.58 18.03 18.76
CA ASP A 415 -26.91 18.63 18.60
C ASP A 415 -27.41 18.52 17.15
N SER A 416 -26.53 18.77 16.18
CA SER A 416 -26.83 18.63 14.75
C SER A 416 -27.02 17.15 14.35
N ILE A 417 -26.32 16.20 14.98
CA ILE A 417 -26.54 14.75 14.79
C ILE A 417 -27.86 14.29 15.43
N TRP A 418 -28.20 14.78 16.62
CA TRP A 418 -29.45 14.48 17.32
C TRP A 418 -30.65 14.99 16.51
N ALA A 419 -30.57 16.23 16.01
CA ALA A 419 -31.56 16.79 15.08
C ALA A 419 -31.69 15.93 13.82
N CYS A 420 -30.59 15.54 13.18
CA CYS A 420 -30.60 14.64 12.03
C CYS A 420 -31.22 13.26 12.37
N GLY A 421 -31.00 12.74 13.58
CA GLY A 421 -31.60 11.49 14.06
C GLY A 421 -33.12 11.58 14.17
N ILE A 422 -33.64 12.65 14.80
CA ILE A 422 -35.08 12.94 14.88
C ILE A 422 -35.67 13.06 13.47
N ASP A 423 -34.96 13.71 12.56
CA ASP A 423 -35.43 13.98 11.20
C ASP A 423 -35.50 12.69 10.36
N VAL A 424 -34.49 11.81 10.47
CA VAL A 424 -34.47 10.48 9.84
C VAL A 424 -35.54 9.56 10.41
N TRP A 425 -35.69 9.50 11.74
CA TRP A 425 -36.76 8.75 12.39
C TRP A 425 -38.13 9.22 11.90
N ASN A 426 -38.38 10.54 11.88
CA ASN A 426 -39.67 11.06 11.46
C ASN A 426 -39.98 10.86 9.97
N LYS A 427 -38.99 11.06 9.09
CA LYS A 427 -39.17 11.03 7.63
C LYS A 427 -39.04 9.63 7.01
N ARG A 428 -38.51 8.64 7.74
CA ARG A 428 -38.20 7.28 7.21
C ARG A 428 -38.70 6.11 8.09
N LYS A 429 -39.79 6.29 8.83
CA LYS A 429 -40.44 5.25 9.68
C LYS A 429 -40.65 3.94 8.92
N GLY A 430 -40.39 2.79 9.56
CA GLY A 430 -40.52 1.47 8.94
C GLY A 430 -39.41 1.09 7.94
N THR A 431 -38.43 1.96 7.68
CA THR A 431 -37.23 1.63 6.91
C THR A 431 -36.04 1.34 7.83
N ARG A 432 -35.03 0.57 7.38
CA ARG A 432 -33.83 0.28 8.18
C ARG A 432 -33.14 1.55 8.73
N PRO A 433 -32.90 2.63 7.95
CA PRO A 433 -32.37 3.88 8.51
C PRO A 433 -33.28 4.53 9.56
N GLY A 434 -34.61 4.43 9.41
CA GLY A 434 -35.56 4.98 10.39
C GLY A 434 -35.55 4.22 11.71
N GLU A 435 -35.61 2.88 11.69
CA GLU A 435 -35.55 2.08 12.92
C GLU A 435 -34.16 2.17 13.59
N ARG A 436 -33.06 2.36 12.83
CA ARG A 436 -31.73 2.61 13.42
C ARG A 436 -31.58 4.01 14.02
N ALA A 437 -32.19 5.03 13.42
CA ALA A 437 -32.30 6.34 14.04
C ALA A 437 -33.14 6.30 15.33
N HIS A 438 -34.21 5.48 15.37
CA HIS A 438 -34.98 5.21 16.60
C HIS A 438 -34.13 4.53 17.68
N SER A 439 -33.38 3.47 17.35
CA SER A 439 -32.40 2.83 18.26
C SER A 439 -31.45 3.87 18.85
N PHE A 440 -30.74 4.64 18.02
CA PHE A 440 -29.82 5.69 18.45
C PHE A 440 -30.46 6.69 19.44
N LEU A 441 -31.66 7.21 19.12
CA LEU A 441 -32.36 8.16 19.99
C LEU A 441 -32.82 7.51 21.32
N SER A 442 -33.29 6.27 21.27
CA SER A 442 -33.83 5.57 22.44
C SER A 442 -32.74 5.08 23.40
N GLU A 443 -31.63 4.57 22.87
CA GLU A 443 -30.53 3.96 23.61
C GLU A 443 -29.49 4.99 24.11
N SER A 444 -29.50 6.23 23.59
CA SER A 444 -28.57 7.27 24.02
C SER A 444 -28.77 7.67 25.48
N SER A 445 -27.67 7.89 26.21
CA SER A 445 -27.66 8.23 27.63
C SER A 445 -26.56 9.24 27.97
N ALA A 446 -26.69 9.92 29.11
CA ALA A 446 -25.64 10.83 29.58
C ALA A 446 -24.33 10.09 29.89
N GLU A 447 -24.39 8.86 30.43
CA GLU A 447 -23.19 8.06 30.75
C GLU A 447 -22.47 7.58 29.48
N SER A 448 -23.21 7.06 28.50
CA SER A 448 -22.61 6.61 27.23
C SER A 448 -22.01 7.75 26.41
N LEU A 449 -22.62 8.95 26.43
CA LEU A 449 -22.07 10.14 25.76
C LEU A 449 -20.90 10.79 26.50
N LEU A 450 -20.93 10.82 27.84
CA LEU A 450 -19.78 11.26 28.64
C LEU A 450 -18.58 10.32 28.45
N GLN A 451 -18.84 9.01 28.45
CA GLN A 451 -17.82 8.01 28.19
C GLN A 451 -17.24 8.18 26.77
N LEU A 452 -18.08 8.32 25.75
CA LEU A 452 -17.64 8.55 24.37
C LEU A 452 -16.79 9.82 24.23
N ALA A 453 -17.08 10.88 25.00
CA ALA A 453 -16.28 12.10 25.02
C ALA A 453 -14.90 11.92 25.68
N MET A 454 -14.82 11.17 26.78
CA MET A 454 -13.53 10.80 27.38
C MET A 454 -12.69 9.92 26.43
N LEU A 455 -13.33 9.00 25.70
CA LEU A 455 -12.67 8.23 24.63
C LEU A 455 -12.23 9.12 23.47
N ALA A 456 -13.00 10.15 23.10
CA ALA A 456 -12.61 11.12 22.08
C ALA A 456 -11.39 11.95 22.52
N ASP A 457 -11.35 12.43 23.78
CA ASP A 457 -10.19 13.15 24.33
C ASP A 457 -8.93 12.29 24.41
N TRP A 458 -9.03 11.04 24.87
CA TRP A 458 -7.91 10.10 24.78
C TRP A 458 -7.49 9.89 23.31
N SER A 459 -8.43 9.58 22.42
CA SER A 459 -8.10 9.24 21.02
C SER A 459 -7.38 10.36 20.27
N ALA A 460 -7.55 11.62 20.72
CA ALA A 460 -6.77 12.76 20.24
C ALA A 460 -5.32 12.76 20.74
N GLU A 461 -5.08 12.44 22.01
CA GLU A 461 -3.72 12.37 22.56
C GLU A 461 -2.89 11.23 21.98
N THR A 462 -3.49 10.05 21.77
CA THR A 462 -2.77 8.92 21.16
C THR A 462 -2.60 9.10 19.67
N LEU A 463 -3.54 9.74 18.96
CA LEU A 463 -3.32 10.10 17.56
C LEU A 463 -2.13 11.06 17.40
N ASP A 464 -1.89 11.97 18.34
CA ASP A 464 -0.72 12.84 18.31
C ASP A 464 0.61 12.10 18.60
N LEU A 465 0.57 10.97 19.33
CA LEU A 465 1.72 10.05 19.46
C LEU A 465 1.92 9.21 18.18
N VAL A 466 0.85 8.69 17.57
CA VAL A 466 0.90 8.02 16.26
C VAL A 466 1.49 8.97 15.20
N ARG A 467 1.05 10.24 15.17
CA ARG A 467 1.58 11.32 14.31
C ARG A 467 3.00 11.81 14.67
N PHE A 468 3.59 11.32 15.76
CA PHE A 468 5.01 11.52 16.01
C PHE A 468 5.81 10.47 15.25
N PHE A 469 5.48 9.18 15.42
CA PHE A 469 6.14 8.06 14.75
C PHE A 469 5.86 7.98 13.23
N ASP A 470 4.66 8.37 12.75
CA ASP A 470 4.23 8.39 11.33
C ASP A 470 4.99 9.43 10.46
N ARG A 471 6.12 9.96 10.95
CA ARG A 471 7.00 10.87 10.22
C ARG A 471 8.28 10.14 9.85
N GLU A 472 8.62 10.12 8.56
CA GLU A 472 9.94 9.65 8.06
C GLU A 472 11.14 10.45 8.61
N THR A 473 10.92 11.43 9.49
CA THR A 473 11.92 12.30 10.12
C THR A 473 11.70 12.47 11.63
N PHE A 474 11.04 11.51 12.30
CA PHE A 474 10.91 11.53 13.75
C PHE A 474 12.27 11.29 14.42
N ASP A 475 12.63 12.13 15.39
CA ASP A 475 13.90 12.01 16.11
C ASP A 475 13.84 10.87 17.14
N SER A 476 14.67 9.84 16.95
CA SER A 476 14.79 8.70 17.86
C SER A 476 15.21 9.11 19.28
N ALA A 477 15.96 10.21 19.44
CA ALA A 477 16.30 10.74 20.76
C ALA A 477 15.10 11.39 21.48
N SER A 478 14.10 11.86 20.73
CA SER A 478 12.88 12.46 21.28
C SER A 478 11.83 11.41 21.70
N VAL A 479 12.04 10.12 21.43
CA VAL A 479 11.05 9.04 21.69
C VAL A 479 10.72 8.93 23.18
N ALA A 480 11.71 8.73 24.04
CA ALA A 480 11.51 8.54 25.48
C ALA A 480 10.86 9.76 26.14
N GLU A 481 11.25 10.98 25.73
CA GLU A 481 10.61 12.21 26.22
C GLU A 481 9.16 12.29 25.73
N THR A 482 8.88 11.99 24.45
CA THR A 482 7.53 12.03 23.89
C THR A 482 6.60 11.02 24.58
N LEU A 483 7.10 9.83 24.91
CA LEU A 483 6.37 8.82 25.69
C LEU A 483 6.12 9.28 27.13
N THR A 484 7.10 9.91 27.78
CA THR A 484 6.96 10.48 29.14
C THR A 484 5.95 11.63 29.16
N GLN A 485 6.04 12.57 28.21
CA GLN A 485 5.07 13.65 28.04
C GLN A 485 3.67 13.10 27.71
N PHE A 486 3.56 12.00 26.98
CA PHE A 486 2.26 11.34 26.72
C PHE A 486 1.69 10.73 28.00
N LYS A 487 2.46 9.93 28.75
CA LYS A 487 2.09 9.38 30.06
C LYS A 487 1.59 10.48 31.01
N HIS A 488 2.31 11.59 31.13
CA HIS A 488 1.94 12.74 31.98
C HIS A 488 0.62 13.40 31.57
N ARG A 489 0.34 13.53 30.27
CA ARG A 489 -0.98 14.06 29.81
C ARG A 489 -2.14 13.11 30.13
N LEU A 490 -1.90 11.79 30.16
CA LEU A 490 -2.92 10.81 30.56
C LEU A 490 -3.18 10.83 32.08
N ASP A 491 -2.13 10.95 32.89
CA ASP A 491 -2.24 11.14 34.35
C ASP A 491 -3.06 12.40 34.66
N THR A 492 -2.63 13.54 34.08
CA THR A 492 -3.30 14.84 34.19
C THR A 492 -4.80 14.74 33.82
N LEU A 493 -5.14 14.20 32.64
CA LEU A 493 -6.53 14.09 32.21
C LEU A 493 -7.39 13.23 33.13
N PHE A 494 -6.98 11.98 33.40
CA PHE A 494 -7.90 10.97 33.91
C PHE A 494 -7.71 10.62 35.38
N VAL A 495 -6.47 10.59 35.87
CA VAL A 495 -6.19 10.22 37.27
C VAL A 495 -6.24 11.47 38.16
N GLN A 496 -5.65 12.58 37.71
CA GLN A 496 -5.81 13.91 38.34
C GLN A 496 -7.16 14.58 38.00
N ARG A 497 -7.95 13.99 37.10
CA ARG A 497 -9.32 14.39 36.70
C ARG A 497 -9.46 15.70 35.91
N GLU A 498 -8.38 16.28 35.40
CA GLU A 498 -8.43 17.54 34.64
C GLU A 498 -9.23 17.45 33.33
N VAL A 499 -9.60 16.26 32.85
CA VAL A 499 -10.56 16.08 31.74
C VAL A 499 -11.93 16.74 32.00
N LEU A 500 -12.26 17.06 33.26
CA LEU A 500 -13.46 17.79 33.64
C LEU A 500 -13.32 19.33 33.59
N GLN A 501 -12.10 19.85 33.49
CA GLN A 501 -11.78 21.29 33.56
C GLN A 501 -11.09 21.79 32.28
N CYS A 502 -10.14 21.03 31.75
CA CYS A 502 -9.39 21.32 30.55
C CYS A 502 -10.30 21.34 29.31
N PRO A 503 -10.37 22.44 28.53
CA PRO A 503 -11.14 22.53 27.30
C PRO A 503 -10.88 21.37 26.32
N GLY A 504 -11.87 20.48 26.17
CA GLY A 504 -11.82 19.27 25.36
C GLY A 504 -13.21 18.75 24.98
N HIS A 505 -13.29 17.50 24.52
CA HIS A 505 -14.55 16.87 24.14
C HIS A 505 -15.45 16.63 25.36
N THR A 506 -14.85 16.28 26.49
CA THR A 506 -15.54 15.98 27.76
C THR A 506 -16.16 17.23 28.38
N THR A 507 -15.43 18.35 28.43
CA THR A 507 -16.02 19.63 28.85
C THR A 507 -17.11 20.10 27.89
N HIS A 508 -16.95 19.86 26.58
CA HIS A 508 -17.96 20.19 25.56
C HIS A 508 -19.25 19.40 25.77
N ILE A 509 -19.19 18.07 25.93
CA ILE A 509 -20.40 17.25 26.13
C ILE A 509 -21.07 17.56 27.48
N ILE A 510 -20.31 17.87 28.53
CA ILE A 510 -20.85 18.26 29.85
C ILE A 510 -21.62 19.57 29.73
N ALA A 511 -21.06 20.59 29.08
CA ALA A 511 -21.73 21.86 28.86
C ALA A 511 -22.99 21.69 27.97
N LEU A 512 -22.87 20.96 26.87
CA LEU A 512 -23.92 20.72 25.88
C LEU A 512 -25.10 19.89 26.41
N LEU A 513 -24.86 18.98 27.37
CA LEU A 513 -25.92 18.23 28.06
C LEU A 513 -26.55 19.04 29.20
N ARG A 514 -25.77 19.80 29.98
CA ARG A 514 -26.31 20.64 31.08
C ARG A 514 -27.10 21.85 30.58
N ALA A 515 -26.72 22.44 29.45
CA ALA A 515 -27.31 23.67 28.94
C ALA A 515 -28.77 23.53 28.49
N LYS A 516 -29.20 22.37 28.00
CA LYS A 516 -30.56 22.18 27.46
C LYS A 516 -30.99 20.71 27.41
N GLU A 517 -32.22 20.44 27.82
CA GLU A 517 -32.91 19.18 27.57
C GLU A 517 -33.16 18.95 26.07
N LYS A 518 -32.79 17.76 25.60
CA LYS A 518 -32.96 17.27 24.24
C LYS A 518 -34.06 16.24 24.23
N THR A 519 -35.17 16.57 23.57
CA THR A 519 -36.37 15.73 23.52
C THR A 519 -36.49 15.00 22.18
N ALA A 520 -36.96 13.76 22.19
CA ALA A 520 -37.32 13.01 20.98
C ALA A 520 -38.59 12.17 21.21
N VAL A 521 -39.53 12.18 20.26
CA VAL A 521 -40.77 11.39 20.33
C VAL A 521 -40.55 10.05 19.61
N LEU A 522 -40.46 8.98 20.38
CA LEU A 522 -40.18 7.63 19.93
C LEU A 522 -41.46 6.90 19.45
N LYS A 523 -41.30 5.63 19.06
CA LYS A 523 -42.39 4.71 18.71
C LYS A 523 -43.44 4.66 19.84
N HIS A 524 -44.72 4.59 19.46
CA HIS A 524 -45.89 4.68 20.35
C HIS A 524 -46.02 6.00 21.15
N GLY A 525 -45.29 7.06 20.79
CA GLY A 525 -45.42 8.39 21.42
C GLY A 525 -44.61 8.57 22.71
N VAL A 526 -43.75 7.61 23.07
CA VAL A 526 -42.88 7.70 24.25
C VAL A 526 -41.91 8.88 24.09
N LEU A 527 -41.95 9.83 25.02
CA LEU A 527 -41.01 10.95 25.05
C LEU A 527 -39.69 10.51 25.69
N LYS A 528 -38.61 10.54 24.90
CA LYS A 528 -37.23 10.48 25.39
C LYS A 528 -36.78 11.89 25.75
N VAL A 529 -36.14 12.03 26.91
CA VAL A 529 -35.39 13.22 27.34
C VAL A 529 -33.92 12.83 27.55
N LEU A 530 -33.01 13.74 27.22
CA LEU A 530 -31.56 13.58 27.36
C LEU A 530 -30.95 14.96 27.68
N GLY A 531 -30.02 15.06 28.62
CA GLY A 531 -29.54 16.37 29.09
C GLY A 531 -30.50 17.02 30.10
N GLY A 532 -30.26 18.30 30.41
CA GLY A 532 -30.85 19.03 31.54
C GLY A 532 -29.82 19.31 32.65
N PRO A 533 -30.06 20.26 33.57
CA PRO A 533 -29.05 20.73 34.54
C PRO A 533 -28.43 19.61 35.38
N ASP A 534 -29.28 18.74 35.94
CA ASP A 534 -28.89 17.63 36.83
C ASP A 534 -28.60 16.31 36.10
N SER A 535 -28.58 16.32 34.76
CA SER A 535 -28.44 15.10 33.93
C SER A 535 -27.08 14.39 34.01
N ILE A 536 -26.10 15.02 34.64
CA ILE A 536 -24.76 14.46 34.87
C ILE A 536 -24.43 14.59 36.37
N PRO A 537 -24.90 13.65 37.22
CA PRO A 537 -24.54 13.59 38.63
C PRO A 537 -23.11 13.07 38.83
N LEU A 538 -22.57 13.25 40.04
CA LEU A 538 -21.16 12.96 40.34
C LEU A 538 -20.81 11.47 40.26
N ASP A 539 -21.72 10.58 40.67
CA ASP A 539 -21.54 9.12 40.61
C ASP A 539 -21.36 8.61 39.16
N LEU A 540 -22.03 9.25 38.20
CA LEU A 540 -21.90 8.95 36.78
C LEU A 540 -20.51 9.39 36.26
N ILE A 541 -20.04 10.56 36.68
CA ILE A 541 -18.68 11.04 36.38
C ILE A 541 -17.62 10.10 36.97
N ASP A 542 -17.79 9.69 38.23
CA ASP A 542 -16.89 8.73 38.90
C ASP A 542 -16.85 7.38 38.17
N ARG A 543 -18.01 6.86 37.71
CA ARG A 543 -18.08 5.63 36.90
C ARG A 543 -17.32 5.74 35.58
N CYS A 544 -17.40 6.87 34.88
CA CYS A 544 -16.66 7.07 33.63
C CYS A 544 -15.15 7.22 33.89
N ILE A 545 -14.76 8.03 34.89
CA ILE A 545 -13.35 8.24 35.25
C ILE A 545 -12.69 6.94 35.74
N ALA A 546 -13.39 6.10 36.52
CA ALA A 546 -12.86 4.83 37.01
C ALA A 546 -12.50 3.86 35.87
N ARG A 547 -13.28 3.83 34.79
CA ARG A 547 -12.93 3.07 33.57
C ARG A 547 -11.74 3.68 32.85
N MET A 548 -11.67 5.01 32.75
CA MET A 548 -10.49 5.69 32.19
C MET A 548 -9.23 5.44 33.02
N CYS A 549 -9.32 5.28 34.34
CA CYS A 549 -8.19 4.90 35.20
C CYS A 549 -7.70 3.47 34.92
N ASN A 550 -8.61 2.50 34.80
CA ASN A 550 -8.26 1.13 34.39
C ASN A 550 -7.57 1.12 33.02
N TRP A 551 -8.07 1.96 32.10
CA TRP A 551 -7.49 2.16 30.78
C TRP A 551 -6.07 2.76 30.83
N VAL A 552 -5.82 3.81 31.63
CA VAL A 552 -4.48 4.41 31.81
C VAL A 552 -3.47 3.33 32.23
N LYS A 553 -3.85 2.48 33.19
CA LYS A 553 -3.03 1.35 33.66
C LYS A 553 -2.68 0.36 32.55
N LEU A 554 -3.63 -0.01 31.68
CA LEU A 554 -3.35 -0.88 30.52
C LEU A 554 -2.39 -0.23 29.52
N VAL A 555 -2.52 1.08 29.28
CA VAL A 555 -1.66 1.80 28.33
C VAL A 555 -0.25 2.03 28.86
N TYR A 556 -0.09 2.29 30.16
CA TYR A 556 1.22 2.32 30.81
C TYR A 556 1.92 0.96 30.68
N ALA A 557 1.22 -0.14 30.98
CA ALA A 557 1.74 -1.49 30.79
C ALA A 557 2.06 -1.81 29.32
N ARG A 558 1.27 -1.34 28.35
CA ARG A 558 1.58 -1.53 26.92
C ARG A 558 2.75 -0.69 26.44
N ILE A 559 2.94 0.53 26.96
CA ILE A 559 4.16 1.31 26.70
C ILE A 559 5.38 0.58 27.26
N ALA A 560 5.33 0.06 28.49
CA ALA A 560 6.44 -0.68 29.09
C ALA A 560 6.78 -2.00 28.33
N ALA A 561 5.80 -2.60 27.65
CA ALA A 561 5.98 -3.84 26.90
C ALA A 561 6.41 -3.63 25.42
N GLU A 562 6.01 -2.53 24.78
CA GLU A 562 6.34 -2.22 23.38
C GLU A 562 7.54 -1.27 23.25
N PHE A 563 7.79 -0.44 24.27
CA PHE A 563 8.87 0.55 24.33
C PHE A 563 9.63 0.44 25.67
N PRO A 564 10.25 -0.70 26.01
CA PRO A 564 10.92 -0.89 27.30
C PRO A 564 12.15 0.01 27.47
N ASN A 565 12.49 0.39 28.71
CA ASN A 565 13.64 1.27 29.01
C ASN A 565 15.01 0.66 28.65
N HIS A 566 15.06 -0.66 28.43
CA HIS A 566 16.25 -1.39 27.96
C HIS A 566 16.33 -1.52 26.43
N ASP A 567 15.40 -0.93 25.69
CA ASP A 567 15.47 -0.87 24.22
C ASP A 567 16.60 0.06 23.72
N LEU A 568 17.10 -0.26 22.52
CA LEU A 568 18.19 0.41 21.85
C LEU A 568 17.78 1.77 21.25
N VAL A 569 16.55 1.89 20.71
CA VAL A 569 16.01 3.15 20.20
C VAL A 569 15.72 4.09 21.37
N ASN A 570 15.11 3.60 22.44
CA ASN A 570 14.94 4.38 23.69
C ASN A 570 16.27 4.86 24.28
N SER A 571 17.36 4.09 24.11
CA SER A 571 18.70 4.48 24.56
C SER A 571 19.31 5.64 23.75
N MET A 572 18.79 5.94 22.54
CA MET A 572 19.18 7.14 21.79
C MET A 572 18.72 8.44 22.44
N SER A 573 17.86 8.39 23.46
CA SER A 573 17.46 9.57 24.26
C SER A 573 18.64 10.34 24.88
N VAL A 574 19.82 9.73 24.99
CA VAL A 574 21.06 10.41 25.37
C VAL A 574 21.49 11.52 24.38
N PHE A 575 21.03 11.48 23.13
CA PHE A 575 21.26 12.52 22.13
C PHE A 575 20.23 13.67 22.18
N ASN A 576 19.23 13.63 23.07
CA ASN A 576 18.24 14.70 23.19
C ASN A 576 18.85 15.95 23.87
N LEU A 577 18.58 17.12 23.29
CA LEU A 577 19.09 18.43 23.74
C LEU A 577 17.97 19.36 24.26
N GLY A 578 16.73 18.86 24.41
CA GLY A 578 15.57 19.65 24.84
C GLY A 578 15.71 20.29 26.23
N ASP A 579 15.22 21.53 26.38
CA ASP A 579 15.49 22.38 27.55
C ASP A 579 14.97 21.82 28.89
N SER A 580 13.93 20.96 28.85
CA SER A 580 13.42 20.22 30.02
C SER A 580 14.54 19.47 30.76
N LEU A 581 15.50 18.92 30.00
CA LEU A 581 16.63 18.15 30.52
C LEU A 581 17.68 19.01 31.24
N GLU A 582 17.76 20.32 30.95
CA GLU A 582 18.73 21.23 31.60
C GLU A 582 18.12 22.00 32.77
N ALA A 583 16.83 22.37 32.70
CA ALA A 583 16.12 22.93 33.85
C ALA A 583 16.20 22.01 35.08
N ALA A 584 16.20 20.69 34.85
CA ALA A 584 16.38 19.68 35.88
C ALA A 584 17.85 19.25 36.12
N GLU A 585 18.83 19.71 35.32
CA GLU A 585 20.27 19.63 35.67
C GLU A 585 20.65 20.71 36.71
N GLN A 586 19.82 21.76 36.89
CA GLN A 586 20.07 22.84 37.84
C GLN A 586 19.58 22.52 39.27
N THR A 587 18.68 21.54 39.43
CA THR A 587 18.26 20.98 40.72
C THR A 587 19.15 19.80 41.13
N GLY A 588 20.10 20.04 42.03
CA GLY A 588 21.26 19.16 42.28
C GLY A 588 20.99 17.64 42.39
N ASN A 589 19.97 17.22 43.14
CA ASN A 589 19.65 15.78 43.30
C ASN A 589 19.15 15.11 42.00
N TYR A 590 18.59 15.87 41.06
CA TYR A 590 18.09 15.35 39.79
C TYR A 590 19.21 15.28 38.73
N ALA A 591 20.19 16.18 38.82
CA ALA A 591 21.36 16.22 37.93
C ALA A 591 22.16 14.90 37.92
N ASP A 592 22.44 14.31 39.09
CA ASP A 592 23.16 13.03 39.17
C ASP A 592 22.32 11.84 38.69
N THR A 593 21.00 11.84 38.91
CA THR A 593 20.07 10.83 38.37
C THR A 593 20.08 10.86 36.83
N MET A 594 19.98 12.04 36.22
CA MET A 594 20.02 12.20 34.77
C MET A 594 21.39 11.85 34.18
N LYS A 595 22.47 12.17 34.88
CA LYS A 595 23.84 11.79 34.51
C LYS A 595 24.01 10.27 34.54
N LYS A 596 23.49 9.58 35.56
CA LYS A 596 23.48 8.11 35.65
C LYS A 596 22.69 7.48 34.51
N ALA A 597 21.45 7.96 34.25
CA ALA A 597 20.63 7.46 33.15
C ALA A 597 21.33 7.60 31.78
N ARG A 598 22.01 8.73 31.51
CA ARG A 598 22.80 8.91 30.28
C ARG A 598 24.03 8.00 30.22
N GLN A 599 24.68 7.72 31.35
CA GLN A 599 25.80 6.76 31.41
C GLN A 599 25.30 5.34 31.12
N GLU A 600 24.14 4.95 31.65
CA GLU A 600 23.49 3.66 31.37
C GLU A 600 23.08 3.54 29.90
N SER A 601 22.48 4.58 29.31
CA SER A 601 22.17 4.62 27.87
C SER A 601 23.41 4.53 26.98
N LEU A 602 24.48 5.28 27.27
CA LEU A 602 25.73 5.22 26.51
C LEU A 602 26.45 3.88 26.66
N LEU A 603 26.43 3.29 27.86
CA LEU A 603 26.97 1.95 28.11
C LEU A 603 26.19 0.88 27.32
N ARG A 604 24.85 0.98 27.26
CA ARG A 604 24.04 0.07 26.45
C ARG A 604 24.33 0.19 24.96
N LEU A 605 24.42 1.42 24.45
CA LEU A 605 24.77 1.68 23.05
C LEU A 605 26.19 1.18 22.73
N SER A 606 27.16 1.36 23.62
CA SER A 606 28.52 0.86 23.42
C SER A 606 28.56 -0.67 23.41
N GLN A 607 27.90 -1.31 24.38
CA GLN A 607 27.77 -2.76 24.51
C GLN A 607 27.09 -3.41 23.29
N ALA A 608 26.00 -2.83 22.78
CA ALA A 608 25.26 -3.33 21.62
C ALA A 608 26.02 -3.18 20.29
N PHE A 609 26.78 -2.08 20.13
CA PHE A 609 27.54 -1.78 18.91
C PHE A 609 29.00 -2.29 18.94
N GLY A 610 29.40 -3.02 19.99
CA GLY A 610 30.78 -3.50 20.16
C GLY A 610 31.82 -2.40 20.37
N VAL A 611 31.39 -1.18 20.69
CA VAL A 611 32.24 -0.02 20.95
C VAL A 611 32.58 0.01 22.43
N ALA A 612 33.83 0.28 22.78
CA ALA A 612 34.23 0.48 24.19
C ALA A 612 33.76 -0.66 25.12
N VAL A 613 34.17 -1.89 24.83
CA VAL A 613 33.78 -3.08 25.61
C VAL A 613 34.46 -3.09 26.99
N ASP A 614 35.60 -2.41 27.13
CA ASP A 614 36.38 -2.26 28.35
C ASP A 614 36.19 -0.88 29.03
N GLY A 615 36.27 -0.86 30.36
CA GLY A 615 36.04 0.33 31.19
C GLY A 615 36.82 1.60 30.82
N PRO A 616 38.13 1.53 30.46
CA PRO A 616 38.88 2.70 29.99
C PRO A 616 38.25 3.36 28.76
N ASN A 617 37.87 2.58 27.75
CA ASN A 617 37.23 3.11 26.55
C ASN A 617 35.80 3.62 26.82
N GLN A 618 35.08 3.08 27.81
CA GLN A 618 33.75 3.58 28.21
C GLN A 618 33.85 4.99 28.81
N GLN A 619 34.86 5.24 29.64
CA GLN A 619 35.14 6.57 30.18
C GLN A 619 35.55 7.54 29.06
N GLU A 620 36.32 7.08 28.08
CA GLU A 620 36.69 7.89 26.90
C GLU A 620 35.46 8.21 26.03
N LEU A 621 34.59 7.25 25.73
CA LEU A 621 33.33 7.49 25.00
C LEU A 621 32.47 8.54 25.71
N PHE A 622 32.29 8.44 27.03
CA PHE A 622 31.55 9.43 27.83
C PHE A 622 32.21 10.81 27.78
N ARG A 623 33.55 10.89 27.80
CA ARG A 623 34.31 12.13 27.67
C ARG A 623 34.14 12.76 26.27
N GLN A 624 34.18 11.96 25.21
CA GLN A 624 33.94 12.42 23.83
C GLN A 624 32.52 12.96 23.67
N TYR A 625 31.51 12.21 24.15
CA TYR A 625 30.11 12.64 24.19
C TYR A 625 29.92 13.99 24.91
N MET A 626 30.44 14.14 26.14
CA MET A 626 30.27 15.36 26.92
C MET A 626 30.91 16.60 26.29
N ASN A 627 32.00 16.43 25.53
CA ASN A 627 32.64 17.51 24.77
C ASN A 627 31.76 17.95 23.58
N LEU A 628 31.20 17.00 22.83
CA LEU A 628 30.32 17.28 21.69
C LEU A 628 28.95 17.84 22.10
N ARG A 629 28.34 17.33 23.18
CA ARG A 629 27.01 17.77 23.68
C ARG A 629 26.94 19.29 23.83
N ARG A 630 27.98 19.91 24.42
CA ARG A 630 28.06 21.36 24.65
C ARG A 630 27.96 22.17 23.35
N ASN A 631 28.64 21.70 22.30
CA ASN A 631 28.62 22.34 20.98
C ASN A 631 27.28 22.14 20.26
N ALA A 632 26.68 20.94 20.39
CA ALA A 632 25.37 20.62 19.81
C ALA A 632 24.26 21.46 20.47
N LEU A 633 24.22 21.50 21.81
CA LEU A 633 23.26 22.30 22.58
C LEU A 633 23.35 23.81 22.23
N HIS A 634 24.57 24.35 22.09
CA HIS A 634 24.76 25.73 21.64
C HIS A 634 24.28 25.98 20.20
N LEU A 635 24.46 25.01 19.30
CA LEU A 635 23.99 25.11 17.91
C LEU A 635 22.45 25.15 17.84
N LEU A 636 21.78 24.25 18.55
CA LEU A 636 20.32 24.21 18.63
C LEU A 636 19.77 25.51 19.25
N ARG A 637 20.28 25.92 20.42
CA ARG A 637 19.83 27.13 21.13
C ARG A 637 20.10 28.44 20.40
N THR A 638 21.09 28.50 19.51
CA THR A 638 21.35 29.68 18.67
C THR A 638 20.62 29.65 17.33
N GLY A 639 19.69 28.71 17.12
CA GLY A 639 18.92 28.57 15.88
C GLY A 639 19.77 28.17 14.66
N LYS A 640 20.98 27.62 14.90
CA LYS A 640 21.93 27.21 13.85
C LYS A 640 21.79 25.73 13.46
N ALA A 641 20.85 25.03 14.09
CA ALA A 641 20.41 23.68 13.77
C ALA A 641 18.89 23.62 14.02
N ALA A 642 18.14 22.90 13.19
CA ALA A 642 16.69 22.77 13.32
C ALA A 642 16.24 21.56 14.17
N SER A 643 17.14 20.62 14.48
CA SER A 643 16.83 19.38 15.20
C SER A 643 18.03 18.88 16.02
N ASN A 644 17.79 17.92 16.94
CA ASN A 644 18.84 17.21 17.67
C ASN A 644 19.85 16.58 16.69
N ALA A 645 19.37 15.78 15.73
CA ALA A 645 20.20 15.12 14.72
C ALA A 645 21.10 16.09 13.96
N GLU A 646 20.56 17.24 13.52
CA GLU A 646 21.37 18.27 12.86
C GLU A 646 22.35 18.95 13.81
N ALA A 647 21.96 19.24 15.05
CA ALA A 647 22.81 19.90 16.03
C ALA A 647 24.06 19.06 16.35
N TRP A 648 23.92 17.74 16.48
CA TRP A 648 25.06 16.84 16.65
C TRP A 648 25.93 16.72 15.39
N ARG A 649 25.31 16.58 14.20
CA ARG A 649 26.02 16.56 12.90
C ARG A 649 26.87 17.82 12.70
N LEU A 650 26.30 18.99 12.99
CA LEU A 650 27.00 20.29 12.88
C LEU A 650 27.99 20.54 14.03
N ALA A 651 27.81 19.93 15.20
CA ALA A 651 28.82 19.94 16.26
C ALA A 651 30.04 19.09 15.86
N ARG A 652 29.81 17.93 15.22
CA ARG A 652 30.87 17.04 14.77
C ARG A 652 31.64 17.58 13.56
N SER A 653 30.96 18.18 12.59
CA SER A 653 31.62 18.76 11.41
C SER A 653 32.56 19.91 11.76
N LYS A 654 32.24 20.71 12.80
CA LYS A 654 33.15 21.75 13.33
C LYS A 654 34.47 21.18 13.86
N LEU A 655 34.50 19.95 14.37
CA LEU A 655 35.75 19.29 14.80
C LEU A 655 36.63 18.83 13.63
N LYS A 656 36.16 18.92 12.37
CA LYS A 656 36.98 18.71 11.17
C LYS A 656 37.74 19.97 10.72
N ASP A 657 37.49 21.14 11.32
CA ASP A 657 38.33 22.32 11.09
C ASP A 657 39.77 22.03 11.58
N LYS A 658 40.78 22.50 10.85
CA LYS A 658 42.21 22.22 11.09
C LYS A 658 42.71 22.68 12.46
N ARG A 659 41.93 23.52 13.15
CA ARG A 659 42.20 24.00 14.52
C ARG A 659 41.73 23.03 15.60
N LEU A 660 40.85 22.09 15.26
CA LEU A 660 40.14 21.19 16.18
C LEU A 660 40.26 19.70 15.81
N SER A 661 40.87 19.38 14.67
CA SER A 661 41.06 18.01 14.14
C SER A 661 41.90 17.06 15.00
N HIS A 662 42.47 17.55 16.10
CA HIS A 662 43.16 16.73 17.11
C HIS A 662 42.24 16.27 18.26
N HIS A 663 40.98 16.72 18.32
CA HIS A 663 40.03 16.20 19.30
C HIS A 663 39.59 14.77 18.93
N PRO A 664 39.74 13.79 19.84
CA PRO A 664 39.30 12.43 19.56
C PRO A 664 37.78 12.34 19.55
N THR A 665 37.24 11.67 18.53
CA THR A 665 35.80 11.41 18.35
C THR A 665 35.51 9.97 17.90
N HIS A 666 36.55 9.13 17.79
CA HIS A 666 36.47 7.83 17.13
C HIS A 666 35.54 6.80 17.80
N LEU A 667 35.16 6.98 19.06
CA LEU A 667 34.17 6.12 19.72
C LEU A 667 32.76 6.69 19.55
N ILE A 668 32.60 8.00 19.76
CA ILE A 668 31.29 8.67 19.65
C ILE A 668 30.80 8.76 18.21
N ASP A 669 31.67 8.85 17.21
CA ASP A 669 31.30 8.88 15.78
C ASP A 669 30.59 7.59 15.35
N VAL A 670 30.98 6.45 15.92
CA VAL A 670 30.41 5.12 15.64
C VAL A 670 29.00 5.00 16.22
N VAL A 671 28.77 5.51 17.44
CA VAL A 671 27.45 5.57 18.07
C VAL A 671 26.56 6.64 17.42
N LEU A 672 27.13 7.81 17.08
CA LEU A 672 26.40 8.92 16.47
C LEU A 672 25.90 8.58 15.06
N CYS A 673 26.72 7.87 14.25
CA CYS A 673 26.32 7.40 12.93
C CYS A 673 25.07 6.51 13.00
N ARG A 674 24.98 5.65 14.02
CA ARG A 674 23.84 4.75 14.26
C ARG A 674 22.61 5.51 14.76
N TYR A 675 22.78 6.55 15.58
CA TYR A 675 21.71 7.49 15.91
C TYR A 675 21.16 8.21 14.66
N GLN A 676 22.02 8.71 13.77
CA GLN A 676 21.58 9.34 12.51
C GLN A 676 20.84 8.36 11.59
N CYS A 677 21.22 7.07 11.60
CA CYS A 677 20.59 6.01 10.79
C CYS A 677 19.21 5.60 11.33
N LEU A 678 19.07 5.53 12.66
CA LEU A 678 17.81 5.26 13.37
C LEU A 678 16.88 6.50 13.50
N ASN A 679 17.27 7.65 12.99
CA ASN A 679 16.40 8.82 12.85
C ASN A 679 15.34 8.54 11.75
N GLY A 680 14.06 8.75 12.04
CA GLY A 680 12.97 8.42 11.12
C GLY A 680 12.71 6.92 10.89
N PHE A 681 13.16 6.06 11.82
CA PHE A 681 13.09 4.61 11.68
C PHE A 681 11.67 4.05 11.88
N THR A 682 10.86 4.07 10.82
CA THR A 682 9.47 3.57 10.76
C THR A 682 9.11 2.96 9.40
N THR A 683 8.30 1.90 9.37
CA THR A 683 7.68 1.36 8.15
C THR A 683 6.55 2.24 7.61
N SER A 684 6.11 3.26 8.36
CA SER A 684 5.12 4.26 7.90
C SER A 684 5.55 4.91 6.59
N GLY A 685 6.86 5.10 6.38
CA GLY A 685 7.39 5.58 5.10
C GLY A 685 7.10 4.63 3.93
N VAL A 686 7.05 3.31 4.16
CA VAL A 686 6.70 2.32 3.15
C VAL A 686 5.17 2.32 2.89
N GLU A 687 4.35 2.40 3.94
CA GLU A 687 2.89 2.60 3.80
C GLU A 687 2.55 3.88 3.00
N GLN A 688 3.27 4.97 3.30
CA GLN A 688 3.14 6.28 2.64
C GLN A 688 3.69 6.25 1.21
N SER A 689 4.76 5.49 0.94
CA SER A 689 5.25 5.19 -0.40
C SER A 689 4.19 4.49 -1.24
N PHE A 690 3.63 3.36 -0.77
CA PHE A 690 2.54 2.67 -1.48
C PHE A 690 1.30 3.57 -1.66
N SER A 691 0.91 4.31 -0.63
CA SER A 691 -0.28 5.17 -0.67
C SER A 691 -0.09 6.38 -1.60
N THR A 692 1.12 6.95 -1.66
CA THR A 692 1.50 7.98 -2.63
C THR A 692 1.55 7.41 -4.03
N PHE A 693 2.19 6.27 -4.23
CA PHE A 693 2.29 5.60 -5.53
C PHE A 693 0.91 5.32 -6.13
N VAL A 694 -0.01 4.71 -5.37
CA VAL A 694 -1.41 4.47 -5.79
C VAL A 694 -2.14 5.78 -6.10
N ARG A 695 -2.03 6.81 -5.24
CA ARG A 695 -2.66 8.13 -5.46
C ARG A 695 -2.13 8.84 -6.72
N THR A 696 -0.83 8.74 -6.96
CA THR A 696 -0.09 9.42 -8.03
C THR A 696 -0.30 8.77 -9.40
N LEU A 697 -0.62 7.47 -9.43
CA LEU A 697 -0.66 6.68 -10.67
C LEU A 697 -2.02 6.07 -11.02
N GLY A 698 -2.83 5.75 -10.00
CA GLY A 698 -4.12 5.07 -10.10
C GLY A 698 -3.99 3.57 -10.38
N ASP A 699 -4.98 2.79 -9.96
CA ASP A 699 -4.96 1.31 -9.99
C ASP A 699 -4.64 0.74 -11.39
N TYR A 700 -5.10 1.41 -12.45
CA TYR A 700 -4.80 1.03 -13.85
C TYR A 700 -3.31 1.02 -14.22
N ARG A 701 -2.42 1.66 -13.44
CA ARG A 701 -0.96 1.62 -13.67
C ARG A 701 -0.25 0.51 -12.91
N MET A 702 -0.94 -0.24 -12.06
CA MET A 702 -0.46 -1.51 -11.49
C MET A 702 -0.25 -2.62 -12.55
N HIS A 703 -0.48 -2.29 -13.82
CA HIS A 703 -0.33 -3.15 -15.01
C HIS A 703 0.66 -2.58 -16.03
N MET A 704 1.55 -1.66 -15.62
CA MET A 704 2.64 -1.19 -16.48
C MET A 704 3.83 -2.17 -16.49
N GLN A 705 4.79 -1.97 -17.39
CA GLN A 705 6.05 -2.72 -17.39
C GLN A 705 6.75 -2.57 -16.02
N PRO A 706 7.14 -3.66 -15.32
CA PRO A 706 7.71 -3.57 -13.97
C PRO A 706 8.96 -2.68 -13.85
N SER A 707 9.86 -2.69 -14.83
CA SER A 707 11.04 -1.80 -14.85
C SER A 707 10.65 -0.32 -14.87
N LEU A 708 9.73 0.06 -15.77
CA LEU A 708 9.20 1.43 -15.81
C LEU A 708 8.35 1.78 -14.57
N GLN A 709 7.79 0.77 -13.89
CA GLN A 709 7.11 0.95 -12.61
C GLN A 709 8.12 1.31 -11.52
N GLU A 710 9.26 0.62 -11.46
CA GLU A 710 10.34 0.85 -10.49
C GLU A 710 11.06 2.19 -10.74
N HIS A 711 11.41 2.51 -12.00
CA HIS A 711 11.98 3.82 -12.34
C HIS A 711 11.04 4.98 -11.91
N LEU A 712 9.73 4.83 -12.11
CA LEU A 712 8.74 5.81 -11.69
C LEU A 712 8.57 5.86 -10.16
N LEU A 713 8.71 4.73 -9.46
CA LEU A 713 8.75 4.66 -8.00
C LEU A 713 9.95 5.46 -7.46
N ARG A 714 11.15 5.25 -8.00
CA ARG A 714 12.37 6.00 -7.62
C ARG A 714 12.18 7.51 -7.82
N VAL A 715 11.71 7.96 -8.98
CA VAL A 715 11.45 9.39 -9.27
C VAL A 715 10.40 10.02 -8.34
N VAL A 716 9.37 9.26 -7.96
CA VAL A 716 8.30 9.74 -7.06
C VAL A 716 8.77 9.83 -5.60
N LEU A 717 9.72 8.99 -5.17
CA LEU A 717 10.14 8.87 -3.76
C LEU A 717 11.52 9.48 -3.44
N ALA A 718 12.37 9.72 -4.45
CA ALA A 718 13.68 10.34 -4.26
C ALA A 718 13.57 11.71 -3.55
N ALA A 719 14.62 12.10 -2.83
CA ALA A 719 14.67 13.37 -2.12
C ALA A 719 14.65 14.56 -3.10
N GLU A 720 14.08 15.70 -2.68
CA GLU A 720 14.06 16.90 -3.54
C GLU A 720 15.47 17.46 -3.81
N SER A 721 16.42 17.18 -2.90
CA SER A 721 17.85 17.45 -3.07
C SER A 721 18.51 16.67 -4.21
N CYS A 722 17.93 15.57 -4.69
CA CYS A 722 18.45 14.81 -5.83
C CYS A 722 18.41 15.62 -7.14
N MET A 723 17.60 16.68 -7.26
CA MET A 723 17.56 17.51 -8.48
C MET A 723 18.75 18.50 -8.61
N SER A 724 19.93 18.02 -8.26
CA SER A 724 21.21 18.72 -8.28
C SER A 724 21.70 18.97 -9.73
N LYS A 725 22.80 19.72 -9.85
CA LYS A 725 23.52 19.85 -11.14
C LYS A 725 24.26 18.55 -11.53
N GLY A 726 24.57 17.68 -10.56
CA GLY A 726 25.19 16.36 -10.79
C GLY A 726 24.20 15.41 -11.43
N PHE A 727 23.08 15.14 -10.76
CA PHE A 727 21.96 14.33 -11.25
C PHE A 727 21.54 14.67 -12.69
N LYS A 728 21.44 15.95 -13.03
CA LYS A 728 21.07 16.38 -14.39
C LYS A 728 22.13 16.03 -15.44
N ALA A 729 23.41 16.01 -15.07
CA ALA A 729 24.50 15.51 -15.91
C ALA A 729 24.55 13.97 -15.96
N ILE A 730 24.17 13.26 -14.90
CA ILE A 730 24.01 11.79 -14.90
C ILE A 730 22.86 11.40 -15.85
N CYS A 731 21.70 12.06 -15.74
CA CYS A 731 20.59 11.93 -16.68
C CYS A 731 21.02 12.17 -18.12
N GLU A 732 21.88 13.16 -18.37
CA GLU A 732 22.40 13.47 -19.72
C GLU A 732 23.34 12.40 -20.24
N GLN A 733 24.25 11.87 -19.41
CA GLN A 733 25.13 10.75 -19.76
C GLN A 733 24.31 9.51 -20.15
N ILE A 734 23.33 9.13 -19.33
CA ILE A 734 22.43 7.99 -19.61
C ILE A 734 21.58 8.26 -20.85
N TRP A 735 21.09 9.50 -21.05
CA TRP A 735 20.37 9.88 -22.27
C TRP A 735 21.25 9.75 -23.52
N THR A 736 22.48 10.26 -23.50
CA THR A 736 23.40 10.19 -24.63
C THR A 736 23.79 8.74 -24.95
N LEU A 737 24.04 7.92 -23.91
CA LEU A 737 24.34 6.49 -24.03
C LEU A 737 23.20 5.71 -24.73
N ARG A 738 21.95 5.94 -24.32
CA ARG A 738 20.77 5.19 -24.82
C ARG A 738 20.06 5.81 -26.03
N PHE A 739 20.16 7.13 -26.24
CA PHE A 739 19.25 7.88 -27.14
C PHE A 739 19.88 9.02 -27.99
N HIS A 740 21.21 9.15 -28.05
CA HIS A 740 21.99 10.01 -28.99
C HIS A 740 21.95 11.56 -28.77
N GLU A 741 22.67 12.31 -29.65
CA GLU A 741 23.13 13.71 -29.46
C GLU A 741 22.20 14.85 -29.95
N PHE A 742 22.48 16.10 -29.51
CA PHE A 742 21.60 17.28 -29.62
C PHE A 742 21.85 18.22 -30.83
N ARG A 743 20.88 19.08 -31.21
CA ARG A 743 21.00 20.04 -32.35
C ARG A 743 20.46 21.47 -32.11
N LYS A 744 21.22 22.48 -32.57
CA LYS A 744 21.14 23.94 -32.27
C LYS A 744 19.76 24.65 -32.48
N PRO A 745 19.47 25.78 -31.79
CA PRO A 745 18.11 26.15 -31.38
C PRO A 745 17.51 27.47 -31.95
N ILE A 746 16.23 27.71 -31.66
CA ILE A 746 15.47 28.99 -31.77
C ILE A 746 14.68 29.21 -30.44
N LYS A 747 14.24 30.44 -30.11
CA LYS A 747 13.90 30.92 -28.74
C LYS A 747 12.40 30.98 -28.34
N ASP A 748 12.16 30.99 -27.02
CA ASP A 748 10.88 30.78 -26.30
C ASP A 748 9.98 32.01 -26.01
N ARG A 749 8.81 31.74 -25.39
CA ARG A 749 8.05 32.68 -24.53
C ARG A 749 7.36 31.98 -23.34
N PHE A 750 7.36 32.67 -22.17
CA PHE A 750 6.86 32.19 -20.86
C PHE A 750 5.35 32.41 -20.59
N ARG A 751 4.80 31.70 -19.57
CA ARG A 751 3.64 32.16 -18.76
C ARG A 751 3.72 31.73 -17.28
N ARG A 752 2.77 32.19 -16.44
CA ARG A 752 2.81 32.21 -14.95
C ARG A 752 1.78 31.28 -14.27
N GLU A 753 2.03 30.98 -12.99
CA GLU A 753 1.14 30.29 -12.03
C GLU A 753 0.16 31.24 -11.27
N PRO A 754 -0.89 30.72 -10.61
CA PRO A 754 -1.83 31.47 -9.74
C PRO A 754 -1.59 31.29 -8.21
N SER A 755 -2.19 32.17 -7.39
CA SER A 755 -2.01 32.25 -5.93
C SER A 755 -3.17 31.68 -5.09
N ALA A 756 -2.91 31.32 -3.82
CA ALA A 756 -3.89 30.81 -2.85
C ALA A 756 -4.65 31.92 -2.09
N SER A 757 -5.71 31.54 -1.36
CA SER A 757 -6.59 32.43 -0.56
C SER A 757 -6.59 32.07 0.95
N SER A 758 -7.26 32.89 1.77
CA SER A 758 -7.07 32.99 3.24
C SER A 758 -8.04 32.17 4.12
N ASN A 759 -7.68 32.09 5.41
CA ASN A 759 -8.30 31.21 6.42
C ASN A 759 -9.74 31.60 6.84
N ALA A 760 -10.52 30.58 7.21
CA ALA A 760 -11.80 30.68 7.92
C ALA A 760 -11.76 29.90 9.26
N LYS A 761 -12.85 29.88 10.03
CA LYS A 761 -13.00 29.03 11.23
C LYS A 761 -12.90 27.54 10.82
N THR A 762 -11.86 26.84 11.28
CA THR A 762 -11.58 25.45 10.88
C THR A 762 -11.57 24.46 12.05
N GLU A 763 -11.90 23.20 11.74
CA GLU A 763 -11.69 22.01 12.59
C GLU A 763 -10.27 21.97 13.19
N THR A 764 -9.25 22.33 12.40
CA THR A 764 -7.85 22.46 12.82
C THR A 764 -7.66 23.50 13.94
N SER A 765 -8.36 24.63 13.88
CA SER A 765 -8.27 25.68 14.91
C SER A 765 -8.78 25.18 16.27
N TRP A 766 -9.91 24.48 16.27
CA TRP A 766 -10.49 23.87 17.48
C TRP A 766 -9.56 22.80 18.08
N GLN A 767 -9.01 21.92 17.23
CA GLN A 767 -8.04 20.89 17.67
C GLN A 767 -6.71 21.51 18.19
N ASN A 768 -6.32 22.68 17.70
CA ASN A 768 -5.15 23.39 18.21
C ASN A 768 -5.43 24.04 19.58
N GLN A 769 -6.60 24.67 19.75
CA GLN A 769 -7.00 25.29 21.02
C GLN A 769 -7.04 24.26 22.17
N ARG A 770 -7.70 23.11 21.96
CA ARG A 770 -7.72 21.98 22.91
C ARG A 770 -6.31 21.55 23.31
N ARG A 771 -5.43 21.31 22.33
CA ARG A 771 -4.07 20.81 22.58
C ARG A 771 -3.19 21.82 23.32
N SER A 772 -3.35 23.12 23.04
CA SER A 772 -2.66 24.17 23.79
C SER A 772 -3.13 24.23 25.26
N ALA A 773 -4.44 24.09 25.51
CA ALA A 773 -4.98 24.11 26.87
C ALA A 773 -4.50 22.91 27.71
N LEU A 774 -4.53 21.69 27.16
CA LEU A 774 -4.02 20.51 27.88
C LEU A 774 -2.51 20.58 28.14
N ARG A 775 -1.73 21.12 27.19
CA ARG A 775 -0.28 21.33 27.41
C ARG A 775 -0.02 22.35 28.52
N ALA A 776 -0.84 23.38 28.66
CA ALA A 776 -0.75 24.32 29.78
C ALA A 776 -1.11 23.64 31.11
N ALA A 777 -2.22 22.90 31.18
CA ALA A 777 -2.64 22.16 32.39
C ALA A 777 -1.57 21.13 32.84
N ALA A 778 -1.03 20.35 31.91
CA ALA A 778 0.04 19.40 32.17
C ALA A 778 1.36 20.09 32.57
N ALA A 779 1.67 21.29 32.05
CA ALA A 779 2.84 22.07 32.45
C ALA A 779 2.68 22.73 33.84
N SER A 780 1.44 22.97 34.30
CA SER A 780 1.17 23.41 35.68
C SER A 780 1.10 22.27 36.70
N SER A 781 1.01 21.01 36.25
CA SER A 781 1.02 19.84 37.12
C SER A 781 2.42 19.21 37.21
N SER A 782 2.83 18.83 38.42
CA SER A 782 4.08 18.10 38.66
C SER A 782 4.02 16.69 38.06
N VAL A 783 5.05 16.30 37.31
CA VAL A 783 5.22 14.91 36.88
C VAL A 783 5.35 14.01 38.11
N ARG A 784 4.51 12.98 38.20
CA ARG A 784 4.44 12.03 39.33
C ARG A 784 5.23 10.75 39.02
N ALA A 785 5.55 9.95 40.03
CA ALA A 785 6.17 8.65 39.80
C ALA A 785 5.17 7.70 39.11
N GLU A 786 5.67 6.79 38.27
CA GLU A 786 4.80 5.88 37.52
C GLU A 786 4.03 4.94 38.45
N GLU A 787 4.67 4.53 39.54
CA GLU A 787 4.10 3.72 40.61
C GLU A 787 2.92 4.41 41.31
N ASP A 788 3.03 5.72 41.60
CA ASP A 788 1.97 6.51 42.23
C ASP A 788 0.73 6.60 41.32
N VAL A 789 0.95 6.92 40.03
CA VAL A 789 -0.12 7.01 39.04
C VAL A 789 -0.84 5.67 38.87
N LEU A 790 -0.09 4.56 38.83
CA LEU A 790 -0.63 3.21 38.73
C LEU A 790 -1.37 2.78 39.99
N GLN A 791 -0.90 3.18 41.18
CA GLN A 791 -1.56 2.91 42.46
C GLN A 791 -2.89 3.66 42.56
N ASP A 792 -2.93 4.96 42.26
CA ASP A 792 -4.15 5.76 42.25
C ASP A 792 -5.15 5.22 41.23
N ALA A 793 -4.70 4.94 40.00
CA ALA A 793 -5.54 4.41 38.94
C ALA A 793 -6.14 3.04 39.32
N ALA A 794 -5.37 2.16 39.96
CA ALA A 794 -5.85 0.88 40.49
C ALA A 794 -6.72 1.01 41.75
N GLY A 795 -6.62 2.13 42.48
CA GLY A 795 -7.53 2.49 43.56
C GLY A 795 -8.91 2.87 43.03
N VAL A 796 -8.96 3.90 42.17
CA VAL A 796 -10.22 4.44 41.60
C VAL A 796 -10.90 3.42 40.67
N GLY A 797 -10.14 2.75 39.81
CA GLY A 797 -10.68 1.85 38.79
C GLY A 797 -11.14 0.48 39.28
N ARG A 798 -10.79 0.08 40.51
CA ARG A 798 -10.92 -1.29 41.05
C ARG A 798 -12.27 -1.97 40.78
N HIS A 799 -13.37 -1.25 40.98
CA HIS A 799 -14.72 -1.81 40.87
C HIS A 799 -15.19 -2.05 39.42
N PHE A 800 -14.45 -1.56 38.43
CA PHE A 800 -14.77 -1.69 37.00
C PHE A 800 -13.75 -2.54 36.23
N TRP A 801 -12.74 -3.11 36.89
CA TRP A 801 -11.72 -3.95 36.25
C TRP A 801 -12.31 -5.31 35.83
N GLN A 802 -12.41 -5.55 34.51
CA GLN A 802 -13.09 -6.72 33.94
C GLN A 802 -12.12 -7.88 33.59
N PRO A 803 -12.60 -9.12 33.38
CA PRO A 803 -11.75 -10.24 32.95
C PRO A 803 -10.89 -9.95 31.71
N GLY A 804 -11.40 -9.23 30.72
CA GLY A 804 -10.63 -8.82 29.53
C GLY A 804 -9.41 -7.94 29.83
N HIS A 805 -9.42 -7.20 30.95
CA HIS A 805 -8.23 -6.47 31.41
C HIS A 805 -7.15 -7.42 31.95
N ASN A 806 -7.52 -8.52 32.60
CA ASN A 806 -6.57 -9.55 33.03
C ASN A 806 -5.96 -10.29 31.83
N GLU A 807 -6.75 -10.54 30.79
CA GLU A 807 -6.28 -11.19 29.56
C GLU A 807 -5.29 -10.31 28.80
N GLU A 808 -5.60 -9.03 28.58
CA GLU A 808 -4.67 -8.07 27.96
C GLU A 808 -3.42 -7.85 28.83
N MET A 809 -3.55 -7.70 30.17
CA MET A 809 -2.38 -7.63 31.06
C MET A 809 -1.47 -8.86 30.92
N LYS A 810 -2.05 -10.07 30.82
CA LYS A 810 -1.28 -11.30 30.64
C LYS A 810 -0.61 -11.38 29.26
N VAL A 811 -1.21 -10.82 28.22
CA VAL A 811 -0.57 -10.63 26.90
C VAL A 811 0.61 -9.63 27.02
N LEU A 812 0.44 -8.56 27.77
CA LEU A 812 1.46 -7.53 27.99
C LEU A 812 2.65 -8.01 28.83
N GLU A 813 2.41 -8.76 29.90
CA GLU A 813 3.46 -9.41 30.69
C GLU A 813 4.29 -10.37 29.84
N ASN A 814 3.65 -11.16 28.98
CA ASN A 814 4.35 -12.05 28.05
C ASN A 814 5.14 -11.24 27.02
N LEU A 815 4.58 -10.16 26.48
CA LEU A 815 5.27 -9.27 25.54
C LEU A 815 6.52 -8.61 26.17
N ALA A 816 6.42 -8.13 27.41
CA ALA A 816 7.56 -7.56 28.14
C ALA A 816 8.64 -8.60 28.47
N LYS A 817 8.25 -9.83 28.81
CA LYS A 817 9.19 -10.97 28.98
C LYS A 817 9.86 -11.35 27.67
N ASP A 818 9.11 -11.39 26.57
CA ASP A 818 9.63 -11.60 25.22
C ASP A 818 10.67 -10.54 24.84
N ALA A 819 10.39 -9.26 25.09
CA ALA A 819 11.32 -8.16 24.86
C ALA A 819 12.58 -8.26 25.73
N ARG A 820 12.45 -8.51 27.05
CA ARG A 820 13.61 -8.70 27.95
C ARG A 820 14.49 -9.88 27.54
N LEU A 821 13.91 -11.00 27.11
CA LEU A 821 14.64 -12.15 26.58
C LEU A 821 15.32 -11.86 25.24
N GLU A 822 14.69 -11.09 24.36
CA GLU A 822 15.25 -10.67 23.07
C GLU A 822 16.42 -9.68 23.26
N ALA A 823 16.28 -8.74 24.20
CA ALA A 823 17.34 -7.82 24.62
C ALA A 823 18.50 -8.55 25.33
N TYR A 824 18.21 -9.56 26.16
CA TYR A 824 19.25 -10.42 26.75
C TYR A 824 20.02 -11.19 25.67
N ALA A 825 19.31 -11.79 24.70
CA ALA A 825 19.90 -12.55 23.61
C ALA A 825 20.82 -11.73 22.69
N ARG A 826 20.53 -10.43 22.49
CA ARG A 826 21.38 -9.50 21.71
C ARG A 826 22.37 -8.70 22.57
N ASN A 827 22.56 -9.05 23.84
CA ASN A 827 23.46 -8.36 24.76
C ASN A 827 23.14 -6.85 24.91
N HIS A 828 21.85 -6.49 24.94
CA HIS A 828 21.36 -5.13 25.17
C HIS A 828 21.03 -4.86 26.67
N LEU A 829 20.85 -5.89 27.49
CA LEU A 829 20.68 -5.68 28.94
C LEU A 829 22.02 -5.33 29.60
N LEU A 830 22.02 -4.32 30.47
CA LEU A 830 23.17 -4.03 31.34
C LEU A 830 23.27 -5.10 32.44
N GLN A 831 24.46 -5.30 33.00
CA GLN A 831 24.66 -6.25 34.12
C GLN A 831 23.76 -5.94 35.34
N THR A 832 23.45 -4.66 35.56
CA THR A 832 22.49 -4.20 36.59
C THR A 832 21.02 -4.52 36.28
N GLU A 833 20.69 -4.83 35.03
CA GLU A 833 19.34 -5.23 34.57
C GLU A 833 19.20 -6.74 34.40
N ILE A 834 20.32 -7.46 34.35
CA ILE A 834 20.39 -8.92 34.42
C ILE A 834 20.27 -9.34 35.90
N GLY A 835 21.15 -8.83 36.76
CA GLY A 835 21.17 -9.16 38.19
C GLY A 835 21.24 -10.67 38.43
N ASP A 836 20.55 -11.13 39.49
CA ASP A 836 20.48 -12.55 39.85
C ASP A 836 19.58 -13.36 38.88
N ASP A 837 18.78 -12.73 38.02
CA ASP A 837 17.92 -13.41 37.04
C ASP A 837 18.71 -14.08 35.91
N GLY A 838 20.03 -13.85 35.80
CA GLY A 838 20.86 -14.25 34.65
C GLY A 838 20.79 -15.74 34.28
N GLU A 839 20.78 -16.64 35.27
CA GLU A 839 20.63 -18.08 35.00
C GLU A 839 19.22 -18.41 34.48
N ALA A 840 18.17 -17.79 35.04
CA ALA A 840 16.79 -18.00 34.60
C ALA A 840 16.56 -17.46 33.18
N LEU A 841 17.05 -16.25 32.87
CA LEU A 841 17.04 -15.67 31.53
C LEU A 841 17.79 -16.55 30.51
N CYS A 842 18.90 -17.16 30.92
CA CYS A 842 19.64 -18.10 30.09
C CYS A 842 18.85 -19.39 29.82
N GLN A 843 18.22 -19.98 30.83
CA GLN A 843 17.39 -21.18 30.70
C GLN A 843 16.15 -20.93 29.83
N ASP A 844 15.43 -19.83 30.07
CA ASP A 844 14.29 -19.40 29.25
C ASP A 844 14.71 -19.15 27.79
N LEU A 845 15.85 -18.49 27.57
CA LEU A 845 16.38 -18.27 26.23
C LEU A 845 16.70 -19.59 25.51
N GLN A 846 17.37 -20.54 26.17
CA GLN A 846 17.71 -21.85 25.59
C GLN A 846 16.45 -22.68 25.27
N ALA A 847 15.48 -22.72 26.19
CA ALA A 847 14.19 -23.39 25.98
C ALA A 847 13.43 -22.76 24.80
N ARG A 848 13.47 -21.42 24.70
CA ARG A 848 12.80 -20.66 23.65
C ARG A 848 13.49 -20.76 22.30
N GLN A 849 14.82 -20.74 22.24
CA GLN A 849 15.60 -21.03 21.03
C GLN A 849 15.33 -22.46 20.53
N SER A 850 15.30 -23.44 21.43
CA SER A 850 14.98 -24.84 21.08
C SER A 850 13.57 -24.97 20.47
N LYS A 851 12.59 -24.26 21.04
CA LYS A 851 11.22 -24.19 20.51
C LYS A 851 11.15 -23.45 19.17
N ARG A 852 11.78 -22.27 19.05
CA ARG A 852 11.87 -21.47 17.82
C ARG A 852 12.50 -22.28 16.68
N LYS A 853 13.68 -22.88 16.89
CA LYS A 853 14.37 -23.71 15.90
C LYS A 853 13.53 -24.88 15.41
N LYS A 854 12.77 -25.55 16.29
CA LYS A 854 11.84 -26.61 15.86
C LYS A 854 10.74 -26.07 14.94
N GLN A 855 10.16 -24.91 15.25
CA GLN A 855 9.14 -24.27 14.42
C GLN A 855 9.74 -23.80 13.08
N GLU A 856 10.95 -23.25 13.10
CA GLU A 856 11.71 -22.83 11.92
C GLU A 856 12.05 -24.02 11.01
N ASP A 857 12.49 -25.16 11.56
CA ASP A 857 12.68 -26.43 10.84
C ASP A 857 11.36 -26.95 10.24
N GLU A 858 10.25 -26.89 10.98
CA GLU A 858 8.92 -27.31 10.50
C GLU A 858 8.43 -26.40 9.36
N HIS A 859 8.62 -25.08 9.46
CA HIS A 859 8.35 -24.12 8.39
C HIS A 859 9.25 -24.36 7.16
N ARG A 860 10.55 -24.54 7.34
CA ARG A 860 11.51 -24.77 6.25
C ARG A 860 11.22 -26.09 5.51
N ARG A 861 10.87 -27.17 6.24
CA ARG A 861 10.40 -28.45 5.66
C ARG A 861 9.06 -28.31 4.94
N ALA A 862 8.11 -27.55 5.48
CA ALA A 862 6.83 -27.29 4.82
C ALA A 862 7.00 -26.46 3.54
N PHE A 863 7.86 -25.45 3.57
CA PHE A 863 8.24 -24.64 2.41
C PHE A 863 8.95 -25.49 1.34
N GLU A 864 9.96 -26.29 1.71
CA GLU A 864 10.60 -27.23 0.80
C GLU A 864 9.61 -28.22 0.18
N LYS A 865 8.69 -28.79 0.98
CA LYS A 865 7.63 -29.66 0.47
C LYS A 865 6.77 -28.93 -0.56
N MET A 866 6.34 -27.70 -0.28
CA MET A 866 5.58 -26.88 -1.24
C MET A 866 6.41 -26.54 -2.49
N ARG A 867 7.69 -26.18 -2.37
CA ARG A 867 8.59 -25.87 -3.49
C ARG A 867 8.86 -27.10 -4.37
N ARG A 868 8.99 -28.29 -3.76
CA ARG A 868 9.08 -29.59 -4.48
C ARG A 868 7.77 -29.93 -5.20
N LEU A 869 6.61 -29.57 -4.64
CA LEU A 869 5.29 -29.71 -5.25
C LEU A 869 4.97 -28.61 -6.30
N ALA A 870 5.67 -27.47 -6.27
CA ALA A 870 5.48 -26.36 -7.20
C ALA A 870 6.44 -26.39 -8.41
N LYS A 871 7.44 -27.27 -8.41
CA LYS A 871 8.22 -27.56 -9.62
C LYS A 871 7.28 -28.17 -10.67
N ARG A 872 7.18 -27.52 -11.84
CA ARG A 872 6.47 -28.09 -13.00
C ARG A 872 6.96 -29.52 -13.25
N PRO A 873 6.07 -30.47 -13.60
CA PRO A 873 6.51 -31.80 -14.04
C PRO A 873 7.47 -31.66 -15.22
N ALA A 874 8.56 -32.43 -15.22
CA ALA A 874 9.34 -32.59 -16.45
C ALA A 874 8.45 -33.30 -17.49
N MET A 875 8.55 -32.91 -18.75
CA MET A 875 7.87 -33.62 -19.83
C MET A 875 8.68 -34.88 -20.15
N VAL A 876 8.02 -36.04 -20.17
CA VAL A 876 8.62 -37.31 -20.60
C VAL A 876 8.62 -37.36 -22.11
N VAL A 877 9.77 -37.71 -22.70
CA VAL A 877 9.94 -37.90 -24.15
C VAL A 877 9.58 -39.35 -24.50
N ASP A 878 9.11 -39.59 -25.74
CA ASP A 878 8.65 -40.91 -26.21
C ASP A 878 7.44 -41.48 -25.42
N ALA A 879 6.67 -40.60 -24.76
CA ALA A 879 5.59 -40.98 -23.85
C ALA A 879 4.26 -41.36 -24.55
N SER A 880 3.41 -42.08 -23.82
CA SER A 880 2.05 -42.46 -24.25
C SER A 880 1.00 -41.41 -23.87
N VAL A 881 0.04 -41.16 -24.76
CA VAL A 881 -0.92 -40.05 -24.64
C VAL A 881 -2.33 -40.53 -25.00
N TYR A 882 -3.30 -40.28 -24.11
CA TYR A 882 -4.73 -40.55 -24.36
C TYR A 882 -5.56 -39.27 -24.34
N LEU A 883 -6.55 -39.19 -25.23
CA LEU A 883 -7.30 -37.97 -25.52
C LEU A 883 -8.74 -38.01 -25.00
N HIS A 884 -9.04 -37.15 -24.04
CA HIS A 884 -10.39 -36.92 -23.53
C HIS A 884 -11.04 -35.75 -24.29
N LEU A 885 -11.04 -35.85 -25.62
CA LEU A 885 -11.38 -34.77 -26.58
C LEU A 885 -12.50 -35.19 -27.55
N GLY A 886 -13.69 -35.50 -27.02
CA GLY A 886 -14.81 -36.06 -27.79
C GLY A 886 -15.16 -35.28 -29.06
N ASN A 887 -15.13 -35.97 -30.21
CA ASN A 887 -15.49 -35.52 -31.57
C ASN A 887 -14.87 -34.18 -32.05
N ALA A 888 -13.82 -33.69 -31.39
CA ALA A 888 -13.19 -32.41 -31.70
C ALA A 888 -12.15 -32.55 -32.83
N GLN A 889 -12.59 -32.86 -34.06
CA GLN A 889 -11.71 -33.22 -35.18
C GLN A 889 -10.53 -32.25 -35.38
N HIS A 890 -10.77 -30.94 -35.30
CA HIS A 890 -9.74 -29.90 -35.45
C HIS A 890 -8.64 -29.92 -34.36
N ALA A 891 -8.88 -30.51 -33.20
CA ALA A 891 -7.85 -30.69 -32.17
C ALA A 891 -6.84 -31.79 -32.53
N LEU A 892 -7.19 -32.71 -33.43
CA LEU A 892 -6.30 -33.78 -33.88
C LEU A 892 -5.24 -33.26 -34.86
N ASP A 893 -5.58 -32.32 -35.73
CA ASP A 893 -4.67 -31.77 -36.75
C ASP A 893 -3.48 -31.00 -36.13
N ASP A 894 -3.78 -30.08 -35.21
CA ASP A 894 -2.79 -29.32 -34.43
C ASP A 894 -1.92 -30.26 -33.56
N MET A 895 -2.51 -31.34 -33.04
CA MET A 895 -1.84 -32.28 -32.16
C MET A 895 -0.97 -33.28 -32.92
N ALA A 896 -1.40 -33.83 -34.05
CA ALA A 896 -0.56 -34.69 -34.91
C ALA A 896 0.73 -33.96 -35.31
N SER A 897 0.61 -32.65 -35.58
CA SER A 897 1.73 -31.74 -35.83
C SER A 897 2.64 -31.51 -34.63
N ALA A 898 2.26 -31.91 -33.40
CA ALA A 898 3.06 -31.83 -32.18
C ALA A 898 3.58 -33.20 -31.72
N MET A 899 2.78 -34.27 -31.82
CA MET A 899 3.21 -35.65 -31.54
C MET A 899 4.39 -36.05 -32.41
N THR A 900 4.33 -35.73 -33.71
CA THR A 900 5.42 -35.95 -34.67
C THR A 900 6.72 -35.17 -34.33
N ARG A 901 6.64 -34.15 -33.46
CA ARG A 901 7.81 -33.36 -32.99
C ARG A 901 8.35 -33.79 -31.62
N GLN A 902 7.67 -34.69 -30.92
CA GLN A 902 8.00 -35.12 -29.54
C GLN A 902 7.90 -36.63 -29.33
N ASN A 903 7.77 -37.41 -30.42
CA ASN A 903 7.64 -38.88 -30.43
C ASN A 903 6.48 -39.44 -29.56
N PHE A 904 5.44 -38.65 -29.29
CA PHE A 904 4.31 -39.13 -28.50
C PHE A 904 3.54 -40.23 -29.23
N THR A 905 3.24 -41.32 -28.52
CA THR A 905 2.40 -42.41 -29.03
C THR A 905 0.95 -42.18 -28.60
N LEU A 906 0.00 -42.34 -29.53
CA LEU A 906 -1.43 -42.27 -29.22
C LEU A 906 -1.90 -43.61 -28.67
N SER A 907 -2.39 -43.63 -27.43
CA SER A 907 -2.90 -44.86 -26.80
C SER A 907 -4.34 -45.17 -27.21
N GLU A 908 -4.64 -46.45 -27.34
CA GLU A 908 -5.99 -46.95 -27.62
C GLU A 908 -6.90 -46.89 -26.37
N GLU A 909 -8.21 -47.11 -26.55
CA GLU A 909 -9.19 -47.15 -25.44
C GLU A 909 -8.94 -48.30 -24.45
N SER A 910 -8.28 -49.36 -24.90
CA SER A 910 -7.74 -50.46 -24.10
C SER A 910 -6.55 -50.04 -23.20
N GLU A 911 -5.88 -48.92 -23.51
CA GLU A 911 -4.62 -48.48 -22.89
C GLU A 911 -4.78 -47.25 -21.98
N VAL A 912 -6.02 -46.81 -21.71
CA VAL A 912 -6.31 -45.62 -20.88
C VAL A 912 -5.53 -45.64 -19.56
N LEU A 913 -5.49 -46.78 -18.87
CA LEU A 913 -4.84 -46.89 -17.56
C LEU A 913 -3.31 -47.00 -17.62
N SER A 914 -2.72 -47.17 -18.81
CA SER A 914 -1.27 -47.20 -19.04
C SER A 914 -0.71 -45.92 -19.65
N SER A 915 -1.56 -44.96 -20.02
CA SER A 915 -1.18 -43.72 -20.70
C SER A 915 -0.48 -42.71 -19.77
N ASP A 916 0.75 -42.28 -20.08
CA ASP A 916 1.53 -41.32 -19.29
C ASP A 916 0.84 -39.95 -19.16
N TYR A 917 0.15 -39.51 -20.22
CA TYR A 917 -0.58 -38.25 -20.29
C TYR A 917 -2.06 -38.43 -20.66
N HIS A 918 -2.93 -37.75 -19.93
CA HIS A 918 -4.34 -37.56 -20.27
C HIS A 918 -4.58 -36.12 -20.74
N VAL A 919 -4.87 -35.94 -22.02
CA VAL A 919 -5.11 -34.61 -22.60
C VAL A 919 -6.60 -34.27 -22.56
N VAL A 920 -6.95 -33.19 -21.87
CA VAL A 920 -8.30 -32.63 -21.79
C VAL A 920 -8.36 -31.24 -22.43
N ALA A 921 -9.54 -30.82 -22.90
CA ALA A 921 -9.73 -29.45 -23.36
C ALA A 921 -9.57 -28.43 -22.22
N ARG A 922 -9.99 -28.79 -21.01
CA ARG A 922 -9.99 -27.99 -19.78
C ARG A 922 -9.79 -28.90 -18.56
N LEU A 923 -8.93 -28.49 -17.62
CA LEU A 923 -8.68 -29.24 -16.38
C LEU A 923 -9.84 -29.15 -15.39
N ASP A 924 -10.50 -27.99 -15.32
CA ASP A 924 -11.63 -27.74 -14.42
C ASP A 924 -12.94 -28.42 -14.90
N ALA A 925 -12.98 -28.82 -16.17
CA ALA A 925 -14.05 -29.63 -16.77
C ALA A 925 -13.54 -31.00 -17.27
N ALA A 926 -12.49 -31.55 -16.64
CA ALA A 926 -11.91 -32.83 -17.01
C ALA A 926 -12.90 -33.99 -16.76
N PRO A 927 -13.12 -34.90 -17.73
CA PRO A 927 -14.00 -36.05 -17.56
C PRO A 927 -13.65 -36.90 -16.33
N VAL A 928 -14.68 -37.54 -15.76
CA VAL A 928 -14.54 -38.40 -14.57
C VAL A 928 -13.47 -39.48 -14.78
N GLN A 929 -13.54 -40.20 -15.90
CA GLN A 929 -12.58 -41.25 -16.26
C GLN A 929 -11.14 -40.72 -16.34
N ALA A 930 -10.94 -39.53 -16.92
CA ALA A 930 -9.63 -38.87 -17.00
C ALA A 930 -9.05 -38.58 -15.60
N ARG A 931 -9.88 -38.04 -14.70
CA ARG A 931 -9.49 -37.73 -13.30
C ARG A 931 -9.21 -39.00 -12.50
N LEU A 932 -10.04 -40.03 -12.67
CA LEU A 932 -9.92 -41.32 -11.98
C LEU A 932 -8.69 -42.11 -12.42
N ALA A 933 -8.48 -42.27 -13.73
CA ALA A 933 -7.29 -42.93 -14.28
C ALA A 933 -6.00 -42.22 -13.83
N ALA A 934 -5.97 -40.89 -13.92
CA ALA A 934 -4.81 -40.10 -13.51
C ALA A 934 -4.47 -40.30 -12.02
N ALA A 935 -5.45 -40.25 -11.13
CA ALA A 935 -5.22 -40.43 -9.69
C ALA A 935 -4.86 -41.89 -9.31
N LEU A 936 -5.46 -42.90 -9.95
CA LEU A 936 -5.15 -44.30 -9.69
C LEU A 936 -3.75 -44.68 -10.16
N CYS A 937 -3.43 -44.37 -11.41
CA CYS A 937 -2.20 -44.80 -12.07
C CYS A 937 -1.01 -43.84 -11.87
N GLY A 938 -1.26 -42.60 -11.44
CA GLY A 938 -0.21 -41.60 -11.19
C GLY A 938 0.27 -40.92 -12.46
N THR A 939 -0.64 -40.71 -13.41
CA THR A 939 -0.36 -40.15 -14.73
C THR A 939 -0.72 -38.66 -14.77
N ALA A 940 -0.26 -37.96 -15.79
CA ALA A 940 -0.33 -36.51 -15.86
C ALA A 940 -1.58 -36.03 -16.62
N LEU A 941 -2.48 -35.33 -15.94
CA LEU A 941 -3.66 -34.72 -16.53
C LEU A 941 -3.31 -33.30 -17.01
N CYS A 942 -3.36 -33.04 -18.31
CA CYS A 942 -2.90 -31.78 -18.91
C CYS A 942 -3.82 -31.25 -20.01
N ASN A 943 -3.65 -29.99 -20.40
CA ASN A 943 -4.33 -29.43 -21.57
C ASN A 943 -3.46 -29.54 -22.84
N MET A 944 -4.10 -29.40 -24.02
CA MET A 944 -3.41 -29.50 -25.32
C MET A 944 -2.19 -28.57 -25.43
N MET A 945 -2.29 -27.36 -24.87
CA MET A 945 -1.21 -26.36 -24.89
C MET A 945 0.04 -26.82 -24.14
N TYR A 946 -0.08 -27.69 -23.14
CA TYR A 946 1.07 -28.26 -22.44
C TYR A 946 1.88 -29.19 -23.35
N ILE A 947 1.19 -30.06 -24.10
CA ILE A 947 1.80 -30.97 -25.08
C ILE A 947 2.40 -30.18 -26.25
N THR A 948 1.65 -29.28 -26.88
CA THR A 948 2.11 -28.55 -28.09
C THR A 948 3.23 -27.56 -27.81
N SER A 949 3.32 -26.99 -26.60
CA SER A 949 4.42 -26.12 -26.17
C SER A 949 5.65 -26.86 -25.64
N SER A 950 5.59 -28.19 -25.55
CA SER A 950 6.64 -29.01 -24.92
C SER A 950 6.89 -28.68 -23.44
N GLY A 951 5.81 -28.48 -22.67
CA GLY A 951 5.82 -28.13 -21.24
C GLY A 951 6.15 -26.68 -20.90
N LYS A 952 6.33 -25.80 -21.91
CA LYS A 952 6.67 -24.38 -21.73
C LYS A 952 5.46 -23.51 -21.37
N ASP A 953 4.31 -23.83 -21.93
CA ASP A 953 3.02 -23.16 -21.72
C ASP A 953 1.94 -24.19 -21.33
N GLY A 954 0.69 -23.75 -21.22
CA GLY A 954 -0.43 -24.62 -20.85
C GLY A 954 -0.41 -25.05 -19.37
N THR A 955 -1.22 -26.06 -19.06
CA THR A 955 -1.49 -26.50 -17.68
C THR A 955 -1.39 -28.02 -17.54
N CYS A 956 -0.81 -28.48 -16.43
CA CYS A 956 -0.57 -29.91 -16.16
C CYS A 956 -0.61 -30.20 -14.65
N ILE A 957 -1.28 -31.28 -14.27
CA ILE A 957 -1.37 -31.83 -12.91
C ILE A 957 -0.79 -33.23 -12.96
N ALA A 958 0.38 -33.42 -12.33
CA ALA A 958 0.93 -34.74 -12.11
C ALA A 958 0.30 -35.34 -10.85
N ASN A 959 -0.19 -36.57 -10.93
CA ASN A 959 -0.71 -37.30 -9.78
C ASN A 959 0.32 -38.33 -9.35
N LYS A 960 0.33 -38.72 -8.07
CA LYS A 960 1.03 -39.95 -7.66
C LYS A 960 0.12 -41.14 -7.87
N ARG A 961 0.73 -42.31 -8.08
CA ARG A 961 0.03 -43.59 -8.29
C ARG A 961 -0.61 -44.05 -6.98
N ALA A 962 -1.88 -43.72 -6.74
CA ALA A 962 -2.59 -44.14 -5.52
C ALA A 962 -2.60 -45.68 -5.35
N LEU A 963 -2.61 -46.42 -6.47
CA LEU A 963 -2.46 -47.87 -6.54
C LEU A 963 -1.17 -48.42 -5.90
N SER A 964 -0.13 -47.60 -5.74
CA SER A 964 1.12 -47.98 -5.07
C SER A 964 0.94 -48.20 -3.56
N THR A 965 -0.07 -47.58 -2.94
CA THR A 965 -0.35 -47.73 -1.52
C THR A 965 -1.17 -49.01 -1.25
N GLN A 966 -0.90 -49.73 -0.16
CA GLN A 966 -1.77 -50.85 0.21
C GLN A 966 -3.15 -50.37 0.62
N ARG A 967 -4.18 -50.84 -0.09
CA ARG A 967 -5.60 -50.65 0.24
C ARG A 967 -6.38 -51.96 0.10
N ARG A 968 -7.55 -51.98 0.71
CA ARG A 968 -8.60 -53.00 0.57
C ARG A 968 -9.90 -52.24 0.33
N ILE A 969 -10.61 -52.58 -0.75
CA ILE A 969 -11.81 -51.86 -1.17
C ILE A 969 -12.97 -52.84 -1.34
N TRP A 970 -14.11 -52.50 -0.75
CA TRP A 970 -15.40 -53.08 -1.13
C TRP A 970 -16.11 -52.12 -2.09
N ILE A 971 -16.95 -52.65 -2.98
CA ILE A 971 -17.76 -51.89 -3.92
C ILE A 971 -19.16 -52.51 -3.83
N SER A 972 -20.19 -51.70 -3.56
CA SER A 972 -21.55 -52.21 -3.41
C SER A 972 -22.20 -52.57 -4.75
N GLU A 973 -23.20 -53.45 -4.70
CA GLU A 973 -23.98 -53.81 -5.88
C GLU A 973 -24.82 -52.64 -6.43
N PRO A 974 -25.48 -51.80 -5.60
CA PRO A 974 -26.12 -50.58 -6.11
C PRO A 974 -25.12 -49.60 -6.74
N PHE A 975 -23.88 -49.50 -6.23
CA PHE A 975 -22.86 -48.66 -6.87
C PHE A 975 -22.44 -49.18 -8.25
N LEU A 976 -22.27 -50.50 -8.41
CA LEU A 976 -21.98 -51.13 -9.70
C LEU A 976 -23.08 -50.85 -10.74
N LEU A 977 -24.33 -50.71 -10.30
CA LEU A 977 -25.47 -50.35 -11.15
C LEU A 977 -25.58 -48.83 -11.39
N GLU A 978 -25.21 -47.97 -10.42
CA GLU A 978 -25.23 -46.51 -10.54
C GLU A 978 -24.10 -45.98 -11.47
N LYS A 979 -22.92 -46.60 -11.41
CA LYS A 979 -21.66 -46.14 -12.05
C LYS A 979 -20.85 -47.29 -12.67
N PRO A 980 -21.40 -48.05 -13.63
CA PRO A 980 -20.72 -49.22 -14.19
C PRO A 980 -19.38 -48.87 -14.85
N ALA A 981 -19.32 -47.80 -15.64
CA ALA A 981 -18.10 -47.41 -16.36
C ALA A 981 -16.95 -46.97 -15.44
N GLU A 982 -17.25 -46.25 -14.35
CA GLU A 982 -16.28 -45.87 -13.34
C GLU A 982 -15.84 -47.06 -12.48
N ALA A 983 -16.76 -47.98 -12.16
CA ALA A 983 -16.46 -49.19 -11.40
C ALA A 983 -15.61 -50.18 -12.21
N ASP A 984 -15.92 -50.39 -13.50
CA ASP A 984 -15.11 -51.20 -14.41
C ASP A 984 -13.69 -50.64 -14.56
N LEU A 985 -13.56 -49.33 -14.77
CA LEU A 985 -12.25 -48.67 -14.88
C LEU A 985 -11.43 -48.82 -13.57
N LEU A 986 -12.09 -48.75 -12.42
CA LEU A 986 -11.45 -49.00 -11.12
C LEU A 986 -11.06 -50.47 -10.91
N LEU A 987 -11.90 -51.43 -11.30
CA LEU A 987 -11.62 -52.86 -11.19
C LEU A 987 -10.49 -53.30 -12.12
N GLN A 988 -10.45 -52.76 -13.35
CA GLN A 988 -9.32 -52.89 -14.27
C GLN A 988 -8.04 -52.33 -13.64
N ALA A 989 -8.09 -51.11 -13.10
CA ALA A 989 -6.94 -50.46 -12.44
C ALA A 989 -6.41 -51.24 -11.22
N ILE A 990 -7.31 -51.81 -10.40
CA ILE A 990 -6.95 -52.69 -9.28
C ILE A 990 -6.25 -53.97 -9.78
N SER A 991 -6.59 -54.44 -10.98
CA SER A 991 -6.05 -55.67 -11.59
C SER A 991 -4.70 -55.49 -12.29
N ILE A 992 -4.22 -54.25 -12.47
CA ILE A 992 -2.93 -53.97 -13.10
C ILE A 992 -1.76 -54.53 -12.28
N ASN A 993 -0.79 -55.15 -12.96
CA ASN A 993 0.45 -55.62 -12.35
C ASN A 993 1.17 -54.49 -11.58
N GLY A 994 1.51 -54.75 -10.31
CA GLY A 994 2.07 -53.75 -9.39
C GLY A 994 1.03 -52.95 -8.59
N SER A 995 -0.28 -53.16 -8.80
CA SER A 995 -1.32 -52.68 -7.87
C SER A 995 -1.15 -53.30 -6.48
N ASN A 996 -1.20 -52.47 -5.44
CA ASN A 996 -1.26 -52.88 -4.03
C ASN A 996 -2.68 -52.84 -3.44
N TRP A 997 -3.68 -52.47 -4.24
CA TRP A 997 -5.11 -52.50 -3.90
C TRP A 997 -5.67 -53.91 -4.15
N ARG A 998 -6.63 -54.36 -3.33
CA ARG A 998 -7.39 -55.60 -3.59
C ARG A 998 -8.85 -55.39 -3.24
N VAL A 999 -9.74 -55.97 -4.03
CA VAL A 999 -11.16 -56.07 -3.67
C VAL A 999 -11.31 -56.99 -2.44
N VAL A 1000 -12.26 -56.70 -1.56
CA VAL A 1000 -12.62 -57.55 -0.42
C VAL A 1000 -14.14 -57.72 -0.31
N PRO A 1001 -14.63 -58.85 0.26
CA PRO A 1001 -16.04 -59.00 0.60
C PRO A 1001 -16.50 -57.93 1.61
N GLU A 1002 -17.76 -57.55 1.50
CA GLU A 1002 -18.46 -56.61 2.38
C GLU A 1002 -18.17 -56.87 3.87
N GLN A 1003 -18.33 -58.11 4.31
CA GLN A 1003 -18.19 -58.50 5.73
C GLN A 1003 -16.75 -58.29 6.24
N THR A 1004 -15.75 -58.39 5.34
CA THR A 1004 -14.34 -58.13 5.65
C THR A 1004 -14.06 -56.63 5.77
N TRP A 1005 -14.68 -55.81 4.92
CA TRP A 1005 -14.60 -54.36 5.04
C TRP A 1005 -15.35 -53.85 6.29
N LEU A 1006 -16.61 -54.25 6.48
CA LEU A 1006 -17.50 -53.77 7.53
C LEU A 1006 -16.94 -54.07 8.93
N HIS A 1007 -16.38 -55.26 9.13
CA HIS A 1007 -15.67 -55.62 10.36
C HIS A 1007 -14.52 -54.66 10.70
N HIS A 1008 -13.77 -54.17 9.71
CA HIS A 1008 -12.73 -53.18 9.93
C HIS A 1008 -13.26 -51.75 10.03
N ALA A 1009 -14.33 -51.41 9.31
CA ALA A 1009 -14.92 -50.06 9.32
C ALA A 1009 -15.56 -49.73 10.68
N LEU A 1010 -16.34 -50.66 11.26
CA LEU A 1010 -17.01 -50.47 12.56
C LEU A 1010 -16.02 -50.40 13.74
N ASN A 1011 -14.89 -51.10 13.64
CA ASN A 1011 -13.83 -51.09 14.66
C ASN A 1011 -12.86 -49.87 14.53
N GLY A 1012 -13.31 -48.76 13.93
CA GLY A 1012 -12.50 -47.54 13.75
C GLY A 1012 -11.26 -47.74 12.87
N GLY A 1013 -11.30 -48.71 11.95
CA GLY A 1013 -10.15 -49.14 11.16
C GLY A 1013 -9.55 -48.04 10.29
N PRO A 1014 -8.23 -48.08 10.05
CA PRO A 1014 -7.54 -47.05 9.27
C PRO A 1014 -8.08 -46.98 7.83
N MET A 1015 -7.82 -45.85 7.15
CA MET A 1015 -8.10 -45.59 5.72
C MET A 1015 -7.43 -46.57 4.73
N LYS A 1016 -6.93 -47.71 5.22
CA LYS A 1016 -6.53 -48.89 4.46
C LYS A 1016 -7.75 -49.66 3.94
N PHE A 1017 -8.88 -49.62 4.64
CA PHE A 1017 -10.13 -50.27 4.26
C PHE A 1017 -11.15 -49.21 3.82
N LEU A 1018 -11.63 -49.31 2.59
CA LEU A 1018 -12.52 -48.35 1.93
C LEU A 1018 -13.76 -49.05 1.38
N ALA A 1019 -14.87 -48.33 1.23
CA ALA A 1019 -16.01 -48.76 0.44
C ALA A 1019 -16.47 -47.66 -0.53
N LEU A 1020 -16.75 -48.06 -1.77
CA LEU A 1020 -17.57 -47.30 -2.69
C LEU A 1020 -19.00 -47.80 -2.60
N VAL A 1021 -19.92 -46.88 -2.34
CA VAL A 1021 -21.34 -47.13 -2.16
C VAL A 1021 -22.14 -46.11 -2.99
N SER A 1022 -23.38 -46.44 -3.33
CA SER A 1022 -24.29 -45.50 -3.99
C SER A 1022 -24.59 -44.30 -3.09
N THR A 1023 -25.15 -43.24 -3.68
CA THR A 1023 -25.52 -42.04 -2.91
C THR A 1023 -26.60 -42.36 -1.87
N GLU A 1024 -27.55 -43.24 -2.20
CA GLU A 1024 -28.62 -43.68 -1.30
C GLU A 1024 -28.07 -44.47 -0.10
N GLU A 1025 -27.29 -45.53 -0.34
CA GLU A 1025 -26.62 -46.31 0.72
C GLU A 1025 -25.73 -45.46 1.63
N LYS A 1026 -25.14 -44.38 1.11
CA LYS A 1026 -24.33 -43.47 1.91
C LYS A 1026 -25.18 -42.61 2.84
N GLU A 1027 -26.42 -42.30 2.50
CA GLU A 1027 -27.32 -41.50 3.34
C GLU A 1027 -28.14 -42.35 4.31
N SER A 1028 -28.45 -43.61 3.96
CA SER A 1028 -29.13 -44.59 4.82
C SER A 1028 -28.17 -45.30 5.79
N ASP A 1029 -27.43 -46.29 5.28
CA ASP A 1029 -26.82 -47.36 6.09
C ASP A 1029 -25.38 -47.03 6.50
N TYR A 1030 -24.69 -46.21 5.71
CA TYR A 1030 -23.26 -45.92 5.89
C TYR A 1030 -22.95 -44.46 6.25
N LYS A 1031 -23.96 -43.68 6.65
CA LYS A 1031 -23.88 -42.24 6.94
C LYS A 1031 -22.65 -41.84 7.75
N ASP A 1032 -22.54 -42.37 8.98
CA ASP A 1032 -21.47 -42.04 9.91
C ASP A 1032 -20.16 -42.83 9.66
N ILE A 1033 -20.19 -43.83 8.77
CA ILE A 1033 -18.99 -44.61 8.42
C ILE A 1033 -18.11 -43.79 7.45
N ARG A 1034 -17.11 -43.10 8.01
CA ARG A 1034 -16.14 -42.26 7.28
C ARG A 1034 -15.46 -42.94 6.09
N ASN A 1035 -15.25 -44.26 6.17
CA ASN A 1035 -14.53 -45.03 5.14
C ASN A 1035 -15.45 -45.53 4.01
N ALA A 1036 -16.78 -45.37 4.13
CA ALA A 1036 -17.73 -45.52 3.05
C ALA A 1036 -17.94 -44.16 2.38
N MET A 1037 -17.82 -44.13 1.06
CA MET A 1037 -17.80 -42.89 0.26
C MET A 1037 -18.71 -43.02 -0.95
N THR A 1038 -19.44 -41.95 -1.27
CA THR A 1038 -19.95 -41.76 -2.64
C THR A 1038 -18.78 -41.56 -3.58
N PHE A 1039 -18.99 -41.80 -4.88
CA PHE A 1039 -17.90 -41.70 -5.86
C PHE A 1039 -17.29 -40.29 -5.95
N ASP A 1040 -18.07 -39.21 -5.89
CA ASP A 1040 -17.50 -37.84 -5.87
C ASP A 1040 -16.67 -37.57 -4.61
N SER A 1041 -17.10 -38.10 -3.46
CA SER A 1041 -16.33 -38.04 -2.21
C SER A 1041 -15.00 -38.77 -2.34
N PHE A 1042 -15.02 -39.96 -2.94
CA PHE A 1042 -13.84 -40.78 -3.23
C PHE A 1042 -12.91 -40.10 -4.25
N LEU A 1043 -13.46 -39.48 -5.31
CA LEU A 1043 -12.70 -38.81 -6.36
C LEU A 1043 -12.01 -37.53 -5.85
N SER A 1044 -12.65 -36.77 -4.95
CA SER A 1044 -11.95 -35.70 -4.23
C SER A 1044 -10.89 -36.28 -3.30
N TRP A 1045 -11.24 -37.28 -2.48
CA TRP A 1045 -10.34 -37.89 -1.51
C TRP A 1045 -9.05 -38.46 -2.13
N ILE A 1046 -9.15 -39.18 -3.24
CA ILE A 1046 -7.99 -39.75 -3.94
C ILE A 1046 -7.15 -38.66 -4.63
N GLY A 1047 -7.80 -37.62 -5.16
CA GLY A 1047 -7.11 -36.43 -5.68
C GLY A 1047 -6.37 -35.65 -4.59
N ASP A 1048 -6.97 -35.45 -3.42
CA ASP A 1048 -6.40 -34.65 -2.34
C ASP A 1048 -5.31 -35.37 -1.54
N ILE A 1049 -5.22 -36.70 -1.63
CA ILE A 1049 -4.10 -37.48 -1.08
C ILE A 1049 -2.84 -37.36 -1.95
N ASP A 1050 -2.98 -37.39 -3.28
CA ASP A 1050 -1.87 -37.69 -4.19
C ASP A 1050 -1.62 -36.69 -5.34
N ALA A 1051 -2.47 -35.67 -5.56
CA ALA A 1051 -2.28 -34.69 -6.64
C ALA A 1051 -1.19 -33.64 -6.34
N VAL A 1052 -0.24 -33.50 -7.27
CA VAL A 1052 0.71 -32.38 -7.33
C VAL A 1052 0.09 -31.27 -8.18
N ARG A 1053 -0.69 -30.39 -7.54
CA ARG A 1053 -1.46 -29.32 -8.21
C ARG A 1053 -0.56 -28.18 -8.75
N CYS A 1054 0.16 -28.44 -9.85
CA CYS A 1054 0.94 -27.44 -10.61
C CYS A 1054 0.05 -26.50 -11.46
N ALA A 1055 -0.83 -25.76 -10.79
CA ALA A 1055 -1.72 -24.78 -11.43
C ALA A 1055 -0.98 -23.48 -11.80
N HIS A 1056 -0.13 -23.52 -12.84
CA HIS A 1056 0.43 -22.33 -13.48
C HIS A 1056 -0.35 -22.01 -14.76
N GLY A 1057 -0.94 -20.81 -14.85
CA GLY A 1057 -1.59 -20.33 -16.08
C GLY A 1057 -3.13 -20.38 -16.12
N ALA A 1058 -3.82 -20.18 -14.98
CA ALA A 1058 -5.27 -19.88 -14.98
C ALA A 1058 -5.75 -19.08 -13.76
N ALA A 1059 -5.34 -19.46 -12.55
CA ALA A 1059 -5.99 -19.04 -11.30
C ALA A 1059 -5.76 -17.59 -10.82
N ASN A 1060 -5.06 -16.75 -11.60
CA ASN A 1060 -4.86 -15.32 -11.35
C ASN A 1060 -5.26 -14.51 -12.60
N ARG A 1061 -6.55 -14.52 -12.93
CA ARG A 1061 -7.23 -13.62 -13.87
C ARG A 1061 -8.66 -13.37 -13.43
#